data_AF-A0A839GUH3-F1
#
_entry.id   AF-A0A839GUH3-F1
#
_cell.length_a   1.000
_cell.length_b   1.000
_cell.length_c   1.000
_cell.angle_alpha   90.00
_cell.angle_beta   90.00
_cell.angle_gamma   90.00
#
_symmetry.space_group_name_H-M   'P 1'
#
loop_
_entity.id
_entity.type
_entity.pdbx_description
1 polymer ?
#
loop_
_entity_poly.entity_id
_entity_poly.type
_entity_poly.pdbx_seq_one_letter_code
_entity_poly.pdbx_strand_id
1 'polypeptide(L)'
;MKKQKTVPFNNVMPVHSFEDNKVIFKDGRVAVGFVVEPAEMEAWTQQDFISFNNALLGVLKPLPINTIVQKTDVYYDRPYREDRKEQTYFEGRMNKHFFERLVLFQKSYLFLSFAPAEVKPIKTNALNALVSRMGESLIKNPFENLLHTLEIAEAVAQEFSTALSGTGEVEIMRMGSVEISDLYHQYFNLNFDFVPRRQEREILNEVGTLAVGENKVNVISMVGQGSEQHPAVRNSYGVTAPMLYPLTNALQFPHILTQAFVVQDTRAALSTLDTDRKLNNSLSRLATQDNQLRAIEIEEFTAEVRAENKQIVGLHVSVQVWESNDNIRKENIEKTMAAFRYIFGTESVVESHLSLPLYFGLLPGNAYQIPDRWLTTTSDRGVCYMQWTATYKNDNVGEYFCDRNRNLLQVNLFNTDLDNQNAIVIGPSGSGKSYTFGYIVVQRHERKARQILIDIGGTYRNVIQSLNGIDFENTYFEYDPENPIEFNPFLVPRSPDGRKWVYNDEKINFHLALLAVLWKGGADSAPLNKSERAILSRFLIQYYTYLNEEGNAGQTDEEIPGMASFVRFVRRFDRDMQATPATADGKEEMRSQYKKDMSYFDIHQFFLVLAQFTEGGRYEKVLNARQDVELSEHRLICFDLAKVKADPDLYPVVAMLITELSLDLFRKFPDDITWTKPGPCFPAV
;
A
#
# COMPACT_ATOMS: atom_id res chain seq x y z
N MET A 1 -56.55 -15.33 1.81
CA MET A 1 -55.08 -15.43 1.66
C MET A 1 -54.77 -16.56 0.71
N LYS A 2 -54.07 -16.32 -0.41
CA LYS A 2 -53.53 -17.42 -1.22
C LYS A 2 -52.56 -18.20 -0.34
N LYS A 3 -52.66 -19.54 -0.30
CA LYS A 3 -51.66 -20.38 0.40
C LYS A 3 -50.28 -20.06 -0.16
N GLN A 4 -49.32 -19.75 0.72
CA GLN A 4 -47.91 -19.66 0.32
C GLN A 4 -47.49 -21.03 -0.22
N LYS A 5 -46.86 -21.04 -1.39
CA LYS A 5 -46.38 -22.26 -2.05
C LYS A 5 -44.94 -22.49 -1.60
N THR A 6 -44.71 -23.54 -0.82
CA THR A 6 -43.37 -23.98 -0.42
C THR A 6 -42.78 -24.91 -1.48
N VAL A 7 -41.50 -24.75 -1.79
CA VAL A 7 -40.75 -25.59 -2.72
C VAL A 7 -39.45 -26.04 -2.03
N PRO A 8 -39.05 -27.32 -2.13
CA PRO A 8 -37.75 -27.76 -1.62
C PRO A 8 -36.60 -26.97 -2.26
N PHE A 9 -35.61 -26.57 -1.46
CA PHE A 9 -34.49 -25.77 -1.96
C PHE A 9 -33.73 -26.44 -3.11
N ASN A 10 -33.50 -27.76 -3.03
CA ASN A 10 -32.82 -28.52 -4.08
C ASN A 10 -33.51 -28.41 -5.45
N ASN A 11 -34.81 -28.13 -5.50
CA ASN A 11 -35.53 -27.95 -6.75
C ASN A 11 -35.18 -26.60 -7.40
N VAL A 12 -35.01 -25.55 -6.58
CA VAL A 12 -34.69 -24.17 -7.04
C VAL A 12 -33.20 -23.89 -7.15
N MET A 13 -32.34 -24.72 -6.56
CA MET A 13 -30.89 -24.65 -6.71
C MET A 13 -30.50 -24.79 -8.19
N PRO A 14 -29.78 -23.82 -8.80
CA PRO A 14 -29.44 -23.87 -10.22
C PRO A 14 -28.31 -24.88 -10.53
N VAL A 15 -27.53 -25.28 -9.52
CA VAL A 15 -26.43 -26.24 -9.66
C VAL A 15 -26.96 -27.66 -9.79
N HIS A 16 -26.36 -28.40 -10.72
CA HIS A 16 -26.50 -29.84 -10.86
C HIS A 16 -25.45 -30.57 -10.01
N SER A 17 -24.17 -30.23 -10.18
CA SER A 17 -23.04 -30.83 -9.46
C SER A 17 -21.81 -29.92 -9.43
N PHE A 18 -20.87 -30.24 -8.53
CA PHE A 18 -19.52 -29.67 -8.49
C PHE A 18 -18.54 -30.78 -8.84
N GLU A 19 -17.87 -30.67 -10.00
CA GLU A 19 -17.02 -31.73 -10.57
C GLU A 19 -15.75 -31.10 -11.14
N ASP A 20 -14.59 -31.73 -10.91
CA ASP A 20 -13.29 -31.31 -11.43
C ASP A 20 -13.00 -29.81 -11.32
N ASN A 21 -13.28 -29.24 -10.12
CA ASN A 21 -13.10 -27.81 -9.81
C ASN A 21 -13.91 -26.88 -10.73
N LYS A 22 -15.12 -27.30 -11.09
CA LYS A 22 -16.09 -26.57 -11.92
C LYS A 22 -17.50 -26.71 -11.35
N VAL A 23 -18.35 -25.76 -11.70
CA VAL A 23 -19.80 -25.82 -11.43
C VAL A 23 -20.51 -26.27 -12.69
N ILE A 24 -21.30 -27.33 -12.58
CA ILE A 24 -22.20 -27.76 -13.66
C ILE A 24 -23.60 -27.32 -13.29
N PHE A 25 -24.21 -26.49 -14.11
CA PHE A 25 -25.58 -26.00 -13.92
C PHE A 25 -26.61 -26.95 -14.54
N LYS A 26 -27.85 -26.91 -14.02
CA LYS A 26 -28.97 -27.71 -14.54
C LYS A 26 -29.36 -27.39 -15.98
N ASP A 27 -28.96 -26.23 -16.50
CA ASP A 27 -29.14 -25.82 -17.89
C ASP A 27 -27.97 -26.23 -18.80
N GLY A 28 -27.02 -27.01 -18.29
CA GLY A 28 -25.87 -27.54 -19.04
C GLY A 28 -24.66 -26.62 -19.07
N ARG A 29 -24.77 -25.39 -18.55
CA ARG A 29 -23.63 -24.47 -18.47
C ARG A 29 -22.57 -25.01 -17.52
N VAL A 30 -21.32 -24.70 -17.84
CA VAL A 30 -20.16 -24.98 -17.00
C VAL A 30 -19.58 -23.66 -16.54
N ALA A 31 -19.25 -23.51 -15.26
CA ALA A 31 -18.49 -22.37 -14.78
C ALA A 31 -17.19 -22.76 -14.07
N VAL A 32 -16.18 -21.92 -14.26
CA VAL A 32 -14.89 -21.97 -13.58
C VAL A 32 -14.79 -20.77 -12.65
N GLY A 33 -14.49 -21.02 -11.38
CA GLY A 33 -14.40 -19.99 -10.34
C GLY A 33 -12.96 -19.68 -9.94
N PHE A 34 -12.73 -18.44 -9.55
CA PHE A 34 -11.45 -17.92 -9.07
C PHE A 34 -11.66 -17.01 -7.86
N VAL A 35 -10.74 -17.08 -6.91
CA VAL A 35 -10.53 -16.01 -5.91
C VAL A 35 -9.68 -14.94 -6.58
N VAL A 36 -10.06 -13.69 -6.40
CA VAL A 36 -9.29 -12.54 -6.86
C VAL A 36 -8.72 -11.84 -5.65
N GLU A 37 -7.40 -11.68 -5.62
CA GLU A 37 -6.71 -10.74 -4.74
C GLU A 37 -6.52 -9.44 -5.53
N PRO A 38 -7.36 -8.42 -5.28
CA PRO A 38 -7.28 -7.18 -6.04
C PRO A 38 -6.11 -6.33 -5.52
N ALA A 39 -5.71 -5.33 -6.32
CA ALA A 39 -4.73 -4.35 -5.89
C ALA A 39 -5.26 -3.50 -4.72
N GLU A 40 -4.38 -3.01 -3.85
CA GLU A 40 -4.82 -2.16 -2.75
C GLU A 40 -5.42 -0.84 -3.25
N MET A 41 -6.47 -0.35 -2.58
CA MET A 41 -7.06 0.93 -2.94
C MET A 41 -6.00 2.03 -2.89
N GLU A 42 -6.07 2.97 -3.84
CA GLU A 42 -5.14 4.10 -3.94
C GLU A 42 -3.68 3.74 -4.29
N ALA A 43 -3.34 2.46 -4.46
CA ALA A 43 -2.01 2.03 -4.91
C ALA A 43 -1.79 2.31 -6.41
N TRP A 44 -2.84 2.14 -7.22
CA TRP A 44 -2.75 2.31 -8.67
C TRP A 44 -2.73 3.77 -9.13
N THR A 45 -1.81 4.05 -10.05
CA THR A 45 -1.80 5.29 -10.85
C THR A 45 -2.86 5.23 -11.95
N GLN A 46 -3.12 6.37 -12.60
CA GLN A 46 -4.04 6.41 -13.74
C GLN A 46 -3.58 5.49 -14.88
N GLN A 47 -2.27 5.36 -15.09
CA GLN A 47 -1.72 4.50 -16.14
C GLN A 47 -1.90 3.01 -15.82
N ASP A 48 -1.88 2.63 -14.55
CA ASP A 48 -2.11 1.24 -14.13
C ASP A 48 -3.56 0.82 -14.43
N PHE A 49 -4.54 1.67 -14.09
CA PHE A 49 -5.94 1.44 -14.44
C PHE A 49 -6.15 1.31 -15.96
N ILE A 50 -5.50 2.14 -16.77
CA ILE A 50 -5.60 2.08 -18.23
C ILE A 50 -4.97 0.78 -18.76
N SER A 51 -3.79 0.43 -18.27
CA SER A 51 -3.06 -0.78 -18.67
C SER A 51 -3.85 -2.04 -18.33
N PHE A 52 -4.43 -2.11 -17.13
CA PHE A 52 -5.26 -3.23 -16.71
C PHE A 52 -6.56 -3.33 -17.51
N ASN A 53 -7.24 -2.20 -17.78
CA ASN A 53 -8.43 -2.21 -18.63
C ASN A 53 -8.14 -2.68 -20.06
N ASN A 54 -6.98 -2.32 -20.62
CA ASN A 54 -6.55 -2.81 -21.93
C ASN A 54 -6.26 -4.32 -21.92
N ALA A 55 -5.67 -4.83 -20.83
CA ALA A 55 -5.46 -6.26 -20.65
C ALA A 55 -6.81 -7.01 -20.57
N LEU A 56 -7.76 -6.50 -19.78
CA LEU A 56 -9.12 -7.04 -19.68
C LEU A 56 -9.84 -7.05 -21.04
N LEU A 57 -9.74 -5.95 -21.79
CA LEU A 57 -10.27 -5.88 -23.15
C LEU A 57 -9.61 -6.90 -24.09
N GLY A 58 -8.31 -7.12 -23.94
CA GLY A 58 -7.54 -8.12 -24.69
C GLY A 58 -8.05 -9.54 -24.48
N VAL A 59 -8.35 -9.92 -23.24
CA VAL A 59 -8.84 -11.27 -22.89
C VAL A 59 -10.34 -11.46 -23.14
N LEU A 60 -11.15 -10.39 -23.21
CA LEU A 60 -12.58 -10.47 -23.56
C LEU A 60 -12.82 -10.76 -25.04
N LYS A 61 -11.97 -10.24 -25.93
CA LYS A 61 -12.12 -10.37 -27.39
C LYS A 61 -12.16 -11.82 -27.90
N PRO A 62 -11.26 -12.74 -27.48
CA PRO A 62 -11.23 -14.11 -27.99
C PRO A 62 -12.29 -15.02 -27.37
N LEU A 63 -13.04 -14.56 -26.36
CA LEU A 63 -14.01 -15.40 -25.66
C LEU A 63 -15.13 -15.88 -26.61
N PRO A 64 -15.59 -17.14 -26.47
CA PRO A 64 -16.74 -17.64 -27.22
C PRO A 64 -18.01 -16.82 -26.97
N ILE A 65 -18.88 -16.75 -27.98
CA ILE A 65 -20.19 -16.10 -27.86
C ILE A 65 -21.01 -16.76 -26.75
N ASN A 66 -21.75 -15.95 -25.99
CA ASN A 66 -22.49 -16.32 -24.78
C ASN A 66 -21.63 -16.70 -23.57
N THR A 67 -20.30 -16.55 -23.62
CA THR A 67 -19.47 -16.62 -22.41
C THR A 67 -19.85 -15.49 -21.46
N ILE A 68 -19.96 -15.82 -20.18
CA ILE A 68 -20.26 -14.87 -19.11
C ILE A 68 -19.00 -14.67 -18.28
N VAL A 69 -18.58 -13.43 -18.13
CA VAL A 69 -17.53 -13.03 -17.19
C VAL A 69 -18.22 -12.31 -16.03
N GLN A 70 -18.25 -12.92 -14.86
CA GLN A 70 -18.91 -12.38 -13.67
C GLN A 70 -17.88 -12.14 -12.57
N LYS A 71 -17.73 -10.89 -12.16
CA LYS A 71 -17.00 -10.52 -10.95
C LYS A 71 -18.00 -10.18 -9.84
N THR A 72 -17.80 -10.78 -8.67
CA THR A 72 -18.62 -10.58 -7.48
C THR A 72 -17.73 -10.14 -6.33
N ASP A 73 -17.91 -8.90 -5.89
CA ASP A 73 -17.25 -8.33 -4.73
C ASP A 73 -18.21 -8.35 -3.54
N VAL A 74 -17.82 -9.07 -2.50
CA VAL A 74 -18.59 -9.24 -1.27
C VAL A 74 -18.00 -8.34 -0.20
N TYR A 75 -18.79 -7.39 0.27
CA TYR A 75 -18.48 -6.53 1.40
C TYR A 75 -19.26 -6.99 2.63
N TYR A 76 -18.56 -7.33 3.70
CA TYR A 76 -19.17 -7.87 4.91
C TYR A 76 -18.46 -7.38 6.17
N ASP A 77 -19.24 -7.19 7.23
CA ASP A 77 -18.69 -6.79 8.51
C ASP A 77 -18.02 -7.98 9.20
N ARG A 78 -16.83 -7.72 9.73
CA ARG A 78 -16.16 -8.61 10.69
C ARG A 78 -15.65 -7.76 11.86
N PRO A 79 -15.85 -8.22 13.12
CA PRO A 79 -15.32 -7.52 14.28
C PRO A 79 -13.78 -7.57 14.25
N TYR A 80 -13.14 -6.44 14.52
CA TYR A 80 -11.70 -6.40 14.70
C TYR A 80 -11.32 -7.21 15.95
N ARG A 81 -10.53 -8.27 15.72
CA ARG A 81 -9.96 -9.15 16.74
C ARG A 81 -8.51 -9.42 16.36
N GLU A 82 -7.58 -8.98 17.19
CA GLU A 82 -6.17 -9.33 17.04
C GLU A 82 -5.91 -10.68 17.71
N ASP A 83 -5.32 -11.63 16.97
CA ASP A 83 -5.10 -13.01 17.42
C ASP A 83 -3.75 -13.22 18.16
N ARG A 84 -3.03 -12.13 18.47
CA ARG A 84 -1.74 -12.20 19.17
C ARG A 84 -1.93 -12.52 20.66
N LYS A 85 -1.39 -13.67 21.08
CA LYS A 85 -1.39 -14.16 22.49
C LYS A 85 -0.54 -13.31 23.43
N GLU A 86 0.57 -12.78 22.92
CA GLU A 86 1.46 -11.88 23.64
C GLU A 86 1.37 -10.50 23.00
N GLN A 87 1.11 -9.49 23.82
CA GLN A 87 0.99 -8.10 23.40
C GLN A 87 1.75 -7.24 24.39
N THR A 88 2.40 -6.22 23.87
CA THR A 88 3.04 -5.20 24.70
C THR A 88 2.00 -4.21 25.25
N TYR A 89 2.41 -3.26 26.09
CA TYR A 89 1.48 -2.36 26.77
C TYR A 89 0.69 -1.47 25.79
N PHE A 90 1.34 -0.68 24.94
CA PHE A 90 0.68 0.22 24.01
C PHE A 90 -0.06 -0.53 22.91
N GLU A 91 0.55 -1.59 22.35
CA GLU A 91 -0.13 -2.54 21.45
C GLU A 91 -1.43 -3.05 22.07
N GLY A 92 -1.38 -3.56 23.30
CA GLY A 92 -2.56 -4.05 24.01
C GLY A 92 -3.61 -2.99 24.29
N ARG A 93 -3.21 -1.76 24.60
CA ARG A 93 -4.14 -0.62 24.78
C ARG A 93 -4.84 -0.26 23.47
N MET A 94 -4.13 -0.31 22.35
CA MET A 94 -4.67 -0.01 21.03
C MET A 94 -5.60 -1.12 20.55
N ASN A 95 -5.18 -2.37 20.63
CA ASN A 95 -6.02 -3.52 20.31
C ASN A 95 -7.32 -3.49 21.11
N LYS A 96 -7.25 -3.18 22.42
CA LYS A 96 -8.43 -3.01 23.27
C LYS A 96 -9.33 -1.84 22.84
N HIS A 97 -8.78 -0.75 22.32
CA HIS A 97 -9.56 0.39 21.84
C HIS A 97 -10.37 0.04 20.59
N PHE A 98 -9.80 -0.75 19.68
CA PHE A 98 -10.44 -1.17 18.42
C PHE A 98 -11.22 -2.49 18.53
N PHE A 99 -11.10 -3.22 19.65
CA PHE A 99 -11.72 -4.52 19.87
C PHE A 99 -13.24 -4.49 19.60
N GLU A 100 -13.72 -5.48 18.83
CA GLU A 100 -15.14 -5.64 18.44
C GLU A 100 -15.71 -4.49 17.60
N ARG A 101 -14.88 -3.54 17.14
CA ARG A 101 -15.31 -2.58 16.13
C ARG A 101 -15.52 -3.32 14.81
N LEU A 102 -16.68 -3.13 14.19
CA LEU A 102 -16.96 -3.69 12.87
C LEU A 102 -16.09 -3.00 11.82
N VAL A 103 -15.38 -3.82 11.06
CA VAL A 103 -14.60 -3.42 9.89
C VAL A 103 -15.25 -4.06 8.68
N LEU A 104 -15.45 -3.28 7.62
CA LEU A 104 -15.98 -3.77 6.36
C LEU A 104 -14.85 -4.41 5.56
N PHE A 105 -14.88 -5.74 5.43
CA PHE A 105 -13.92 -6.50 4.64
C PHE A 105 -14.46 -6.77 3.24
N GLN A 106 -13.55 -6.92 2.28
CA GLN A 106 -13.86 -7.30 0.91
C GLN A 106 -13.33 -8.70 0.61
N LYS A 107 -14.14 -9.53 -0.06
CA LYS A 107 -13.70 -10.74 -0.77
C LYS A 107 -14.17 -10.66 -2.21
N SER A 108 -13.28 -10.95 -3.16
CA SER A 108 -13.56 -10.80 -4.59
C SER A 108 -13.48 -12.15 -5.28
N TYR A 109 -14.47 -12.44 -6.13
CA TYR A 109 -14.54 -13.68 -6.89
C TYR A 109 -14.78 -13.39 -8.37
N LEU A 110 -14.17 -14.19 -9.23
CA LEU A 110 -14.36 -14.13 -10.68
C LEU A 110 -14.85 -15.49 -11.18
N PHE A 111 -15.88 -15.48 -12.00
CA PHE A 111 -16.41 -16.68 -12.64
C PHE A 111 -16.51 -16.49 -14.15
N LEU A 112 -16.05 -17.50 -14.88
CA LEU A 112 -16.26 -17.64 -16.32
C LEU A 112 -17.27 -18.76 -16.55
N SER A 113 -18.43 -18.45 -17.12
CA SER A 113 -19.47 -19.43 -17.43
C SER A 113 -19.65 -19.61 -18.94
N PHE A 114 -19.74 -20.85 -19.39
CA PHE A 114 -19.77 -21.25 -20.78
C PHE A 114 -21.07 -21.99 -21.09
N ALA A 115 -21.73 -21.60 -22.18
CA ALA A 115 -22.91 -22.28 -22.70
C ALA A 115 -22.56 -23.61 -23.37
N PRO A 116 -23.46 -24.62 -23.34
CA PRO A 116 -23.29 -25.82 -24.14
C PRO A 116 -23.07 -25.49 -25.60
N ALA A 117 -22.06 -26.11 -26.22
CA ALA A 117 -21.83 -25.96 -27.66
C ALA A 117 -23.06 -26.40 -28.45
N GLU A 118 -23.41 -25.62 -29.49
CA GLU A 118 -24.48 -25.90 -30.47
C GLU A 118 -25.94 -25.80 -29.96
N VAL A 119 -26.16 -25.66 -28.66
CA VAL A 119 -27.49 -25.37 -28.11
C VAL A 119 -27.71 -23.86 -28.11
N LYS A 120 -28.71 -23.38 -28.86
CA LYS A 120 -29.10 -21.96 -28.79
C LYS A 120 -29.59 -21.66 -27.38
N PRO A 121 -28.87 -20.85 -26.59
CA PRO A 121 -29.19 -20.72 -25.19
C PRO A 121 -30.46 -19.86 -25.05
N ILE A 122 -31.35 -20.28 -24.16
CA ILE A 122 -32.64 -19.62 -23.96
C ILE A 122 -32.38 -18.39 -23.10
N LYS A 123 -32.61 -17.19 -23.66
CA LYS A 123 -32.52 -15.94 -22.90
C LYS A 123 -33.50 -15.98 -21.73
N THR A 124 -32.97 -15.74 -20.54
CA THR A 124 -33.78 -15.66 -19.32
C THR A 124 -34.53 -14.33 -19.28
N ASN A 125 -35.83 -14.38 -19.03
CA ASN A 125 -36.69 -13.22 -18.83
C ASN A 125 -37.54 -13.41 -17.56
N ALA A 126 -38.26 -12.37 -17.15
CA ALA A 126 -39.08 -12.39 -15.94
C ALA A 126 -40.08 -13.57 -15.88
N LEU A 127 -40.63 -13.99 -17.02
CA LEU A 127 -41.61 -15.07 -17.11
C LEU A 127 -40.98 -16.46 -16.92
N ASN A 128 -39.84 -16.71 -17.55
CA ASN A 128 -39.20 -18.02 -17.60
C ASN A 128 -38.17 -18.23 -16.48
N ALA A 129 -37.67 -17.16 -15.86
CA ALA A 129 -36.71 -17.23 -14.75
C ALA A 129 -37.23 -18.03 -13.53
N LEU A 130 -38.55 -18.10 -13.35
CA LEU A 130 -39.19 -18.89 -12.29
C LEU A 130 -39.51 -20.31 -12.74
N VAL A 131 -39.84 -20.52 -14.02
CA VAL A 131 -40.18 -21.84 -14.59
C VAL A 131 -38.96 -22.76 -14.61
N SER A 132 -37.81 -22.26 -15.08
CA SER A 132 -36.55 -23.01 -15.09
C SER A 132 -36.10 -23.44 -13.69
N ARG A 133 -36.43 -22.65 -12.68
CA ARG A 133 -36.09 -22.90 -11.27
C ARG A 133 -37.10 -23.79 -10.54
N MET A 134 -38.25 -24.05 -11.14
CA MET A 134 -39.25 -24.97 -10.56
C MET A 134 -39.11 -26.41 -11.07
N GLY A 135 -38.06 -26.72 -11.82
CA GLY A 135 -37.77 -28.07 -12.32
C GLY A 135 -38.39 -28.38 -13.70
N GLU A 136 -39.04 -27.42 -14.36
CA GLU A 136 -39.47 -27.57 -15.75
C GLU A 136 -38.33 -27.15 -16.68
N SER A 137 -37.57 -28.12 -17.18
CA SER A 137 -36.47 -27.84 -18.12
C SER A 137 -37.04 -27.34 -19.45
N LEU A 138 -36.67 -26.11 -19.82
CA LEU A 138 -36.99 -25.52 -21.13
C LEU A 138 -36.11 -26.11 -22.25
N ILE A 139 -35.05 -26.86 -21.89
CA ILE A 139 -34.09 -27.49 -22.81
C ILE A 139 -34.32 -29.02 -22.79
N LYS A 140 -34.46 -29.64 -23.96
CA LYS A 140 -34.74 -31.09 -24.09
C LYS A 140 -33.62 -31.98 -23.54
N ASN A 141 -32.35 -31.64 -23.83
CA ASN A 141 -31.18 -32.32 -23.29
C ASN A 141 -30.07 -31.28 -22.98
N PRO A 142 -30.03 -30.72 -21.76
CA PRO A 142 -29.02 -29.71 -21.42
C PRO A 142 -27.59 -30.25 -21.41
N PHE A 143 -27.38 -31.56 -21.33
CA PHE A 143 -26.06 -32.18 -21.15
C PHE A 143 -25.48 -32.83 -22.41
N GLU A 144 -26.09 -32.64 -23.59
CA GLU A 144 -25.75 -33.33 -24.84
C GLU A 144 -24.25 -33.21 -25.22
N ASN A 145 -23.63 -32.05 -24.96
CA ASN A 145 -22.23 -31.75 -25.26
C ASN A 145 -21.41 -31.33 -24.03
N LEU A 146 -21.72 -31.89 -22.85
CA LEU A 146 -21.11 -31.48 -21.59
C LEU A 146 -19.59 -31.65 -21.58
N LEU A 147 -19.06 -32.78 -22.06
CA LEU A 147 -17.62 -33.06 -22.09
C LEU A 147 -16.83 -32.00 -22.87
N HIS A 148 -17.33 -31.63 -24.05
CA HIS A 148 -16.70 -30.59 -24.86
C HIS A 148 -16.77 -29.21 -24.19
N THR A 149 -17.89 -28.92 -23.51
CA THR A 149 -18.06 -27.66 -22.76
C THR A 149 -17.11 -27.59 -21.57
N LEU A 150 -16.85 -28.72 -20.89
CA LEU A 150 -15.87 -28.82 -19.81
C LEU A 150 -14.44 -28.56 -20.30
N GLU A 151 -14.07 -29.09 -21.47
CA GLU A 151 -12.75 -28.87 -22.09
C GLU A 151 -12.53 -27.40 -22.49
N ILE A 152 -13.52 -26.79 -23.17
CA ILE A 152 -13.47 -25.37 -23.52
C ILE A 152 -13.36 -24.51 -22.27
N ALA A 153 -14.19 -24.80 -21.25
CA ALA A 153 -14.20 -24.04 -20.02
C ALA A 153 -12.83 -24.06 -19.32
N GLU A 154 -12.18 -25.22 -19.27
CA GLU A 154 -10.84 -25.35 -18.67
C GLU A 154 -9.79 -24.55 -19.45
N ALA A 155 -9.70 -24.76 -20.77
CA ALA A 155 -8.69 -24.13 -21.61
C ALA A 155 -8.81 -22.59 -21.60
N VAL A 156 -10.01 -22.08 -21.82
CA VAL A 156 -10.26 -20.63 -21.89
C VAL A 156 -10.08 -19.98 -20.52
N ALA A 157 -10.50 -20.63 -19.43
CA ALA A 157 -10.36 -20.07 -18.10
C ALA A 157 -8.88 -20.01 -17.64
N GLN A 158 -8.07 -21.00 -18.02
CA GLN A 158 -6.63 -20.98 -17.75
C GLN A 158 -5.93 -19.85 -18.52
N GLU A 159 -6.27 -19.65 -19.80
CA GLU A 159 -5.71 -18.57 -20.61
C GLU A 159 -6.12 -17.19 -20.05
N PHE A 160 -7.39 -17.02 -19.71
CA PHE A 160 -7.93 -15.77 -19.16
C PHE A 160 -7.26 -15.37 -17.84
N SER A 161 -7.14 -16.31 -16.91
CA SER A 161 -6.52 -16.06 -15.59
C SER A 161 -5.02 -15.77 -15.71
N THR A 162 -4.32 -16.50 -16.58
CA THR A 162 -2.87 -16.30 -16.81
C THR A 162 -2.58 -14.93 -17.43
N ALA A 163 -3.38 -14.52 -18.41
CA ALA A 163 -3.21 -13.24 -19.09
C ALA A 163 -3.44 -12.02 -18.18
N LEU A 164 -4.39 -12.11 -17.23
CA LEU A 164 -4.64 -11.02 -16.27
C LEU A 164 -3.68 -11.03 -15.08
N SER A 165 -3.25 -12.20 -14.61
CA SER A 165 -2.28 -12.30 -13.49
C SER A 165 -0.90 -11.77 -13.87
N GLY A 166 -0.58 -11.70 -15.18
CA GLY A 166 0.64 -11.06 -15.68
C GLY A 166 0.61 -9.53 -15.68
N THR A 167 -0.50 -8.90 -15.23
CA THR A 167 -0.70 -7.44 -15.31
C THR A 167 -0.96 -6.83 -13.95
N GLY A 168 0.06 -6.16 -13.39
CA GLY A 168 -0.06 -5.40 -12.13
C GLY A 168 -0.04 -6.27 -10.86
N GLU A 169 -0.66 -5.76 -9.80
CA GLU A 169 -0.72 -6.34 -8.45
C GLU A 169 -1.99 -7.19 -8.21
N VAL A 170 -2.66 -7.65 -9.26
CA VAL A 170 -3.88 -8.46 -9.15
C VAL A 170 -3.53 -9.94 -9.34
N GLU A 171 -3.88 -10.75 -8.36
CA GLU A 171 -3.72 -12.20 -8.45
C GLU A 171 -5.08 -12.89 -8.65
N ILE A 172 -5.12 -13.90 -9.51
CA ILE A 172 -6.32 -14.68 -9.81
C ILE A 172 -6.01 -16.15 -9.56
N MET A 173 -6.57 -16.69 -8.48
CA MET A 173 -6.29 -18.06 -8.02
C MET A 173 -7.49 -18.97 -8.28
N ARG A 174 -7.25 -20.13 -8.88
CA ARG A 174 -8.29 -21.11 -9.21
C ARG A 174 -8.95 -21.65 -7.95
N MET A 175 -10.28 -21.66 -7.91
CA MET A 175 -11.05 -22.26 -6.82
C MET A 175 -11.25 -23.77 -7.05
N GLY A 176 -11.17 -24.53 -5.96
CA GLY A 176 -11.59 -25.92 -5.90
C GLY A 176 -13.11 -26.08 -5.71
N SER A 177 -13.62 -27.29 -5.96
CA SER A 177 -15.06 -27.59 -5.79
C SER A 177 -15.60 -27.29 -4.37
N VAL A 178 -14.77 -27.51 -3.34
CA VAL A 178 -15.15 -27.25 -1.94
C VAL A 178 -15.30 -25.75 -1.69
N GLU A 179 -14.32 -24.94 -2.11
CA GLU A 179 -14.33 -23.49 -1.94
C GLU A 179 -15.53 -22.84 -2.65
N ILE A 180 -15.90 -23.33 -3.83
CA ILE A 180 -17.08 -22.84 -4.55
C ILE A 180 -18.36 -23.23 -3.80
N SER A 181 -18.45 -24.47 -3.31
CA SER A 181 -19.59 -24.91 -2.48
C SER A 181 -19.71 -24.08 -1.20
N ASP A 182 -18.59 -23.76 -0.56
CA ASP A 182 -18.53 -22.94 0.65
C ASP A 182 -19.00 -21.51 0.36
N LEU A 183 -18.55 -20.90 -0.74
CA LEU A 183 -19.05 -19.59 -1.19
C LEU A 183 -20.57 -19.60 -1.40
N TYR A 184 -21.12 -20.71 -1.91
CA TYR A 184 -22.56 -20.83 -2.11
C TYR A 184 -23.30 -20.95 -0.78
N HIS A 185 -22.79 -21.72 0.17
CA HIS A 185 -23.31 -21.74 1.54
C HIS A 185 -23.27 -20.35 2.18
N GLN A 186 -22.18 -19.61 2.01
CA GLN A 186 -22.06 -18.24 2.50
C GLN A 186 -23.11 -17.31 1.86
N TYR A 187 -23.27 -17.38 0.53
CA TYR A 187 -24.24 -16.57 -0.22
C TYR A 187 -25.69 -16.82 0.21
N PHE A 188 -26.11 -18.08 0.31
CA PHE A 188 -27.48 -18.45 0.70
C PHE A 188 -27.81 -18.18 2.17
N ASN A 189 -26.79 -17.97 3.00
CA ASN A 189 -26.95 -17.57 4.40
C ASN A 189 -26.62 -16.09 4.66
N LEU A 190 -26.17 -15.34 3.64
CA LEU A 190 -25.67 -13.96 3.77
C LEU A 190 -24.64 -13.81 4.91
N ASN A 191 -23.75 -14.80 5.05
CA ASN A 191 -22.70 -14.81 6.06
C ASN A 191 -21.38 -15.16 5.40
N PHE A 192 -20.46 -14.21 5.39
CA PHE A 192 -19.16 -14.31 4.70
C PHE A 192 -17.96 -14.26 5.66
N ASP A 193 -18.22 -14.07 6.95
CA ASP A 193 -17.21 -14.06 8.00
C ASP A 193 -16.69 -15.48 8.31
N PHE A 194 -17.59 -16.46 8.29
CA PHE A 194 -17.27 -17.88 8.38
C PHE A 194 -18.06 -18.68 7.34
N VAL A 195 -17.75 -19.97 7.18
CA VAL A 195 -18.45 -20.87 6.26
C VAL A 195 -19.57 -21.62 7.00
N PRO A 196 -20.86 -21.41 6.66
CA PRO A 196 -21.96 -22.20 7.20
C PRO A 196 -21.89 -23.65 6.73
N ARG A 197 -22.33 -24.61 7.56
CA ARG A 197 -22.26 -26.05 7.22
C ARG A 197 -23.25 -26.46 6.12
N ARG A 198 -24.33 -25.71 5.96
CA ARG A 198 -25.41 -25.93 4.99
C ARG A 198 -26.20 -24.62 4.82
N GLN A 199 -27.24 -24.65 4.00
CA GLN A 199 -28.26 -23.62 4.07
C GLN A 199 -29.03 -23.73 5.39
N GLU A 200 -28.90 -22.73 6.24
CA GLU A 200 -29.51 -22.66 7.58
C GLU A 200 -30.63 -21.61 7.62
N ARG A 201 -30.68 -20.70 6.62
CA ARG A 201 -31.67 -19.63 6.53
C ARG A 201 -32.74 -19.93 5.48
N GLU A 202 -34.00 -19.74 5.88
CA GLU A 202 -35.14 -19.81 4.97
C GLU A 202 -35.16 -18.62 4.00
N ILE A 203 -35.62 -18.85 2.78
CA ILE A 203 -35.74 -17.82 1.74
C ILE A 203 -37.23 -17.59 1.48
N LEU A 204 -37.69 -16.37 1.69
CA LEU A 204 -39.09 -15.96 1.47
C LEU A 204 -39.16 -14.82 0.46
N ASN A 205 -39.94 -15.01 -0.60
CA ASN A 205 -40.22 -13.93 -1.56
C ASN A 205 -41.34 -13.04 -1.02
N GLU A 206 -41.00 -11.83 -0.60
CA GLU A 206 -41.93 -10.83 -0.09
C GLU A 206 -42.25 -9.78 -1.17
N VAL A 207 -43.30 -8.98 -0.95
CA VAL A 207 -43.62 -7.90 -1.89
C VAL A 207 -42.57 -6.79 -1.74
N GLY A 208 -41.82 -6.51 -2.81
CA GLY A 208 -40.82 -5.45 -2.85
C GLY A 208 -39.47 -5.79 -2.21
N THR A 209 -39.28 -7.03 -1.74
CA THR A 209 -38.01 -7.49 -1.14
C THR A 209 -37.96 -9.02 -1.09
N LEU A 210 -36.77 -9.57 -0.88
CA LEU A 210 -36.56 -10.99 -0.60
C LEU A 210 -36.08 -11.12 0.86
N ALA A 211 -36.65 -12.00 1.67
CA ALA A 211 -36.12 -12.27 3.00
C ALA A 211 -35.23 -13.53 2.98
N VAL A 212 -34.09 -13.46 3.67
CA VAL A 212 -33.15 -14.57 3.91
C VAL A 212 -32.91 -14.65 5.42
N GLY A 213 -33.63 -15.55 6.07
CA GLY A 213 -33.76 -15.54 7.53
C GLY A 213 -34.38 -14.22 8.00
N GLU A 214 -33.72 -13.54 8.94
CA GLU A 214 -34.10 -12.25 9.47
C GLU A 214 -33.75 -11.05 8.56
N ASN A 215 -32.87 -11.26 7.57
CA ASN A 215 -32.38 -10.19 6.71
C ASN A 215 -33.32 -9.97 5.53
N LYS A 216 -33.68 -8.71 5.27
CA LYS A 216 -34.39 -8.31 4.07
C LYS A 216 -33.42 -7.79 3.02
N VAL A 217 -33.50 -8.39 1.84
CA VAL A 217 -32.60 -8.21 0.72
C VAL A 217 -33.28 -7.37 -0.36
N ASN A 218 -32.56 -6.38 -0.86
CA ASN A 218 -32.94 -5.60 -2.03
C ASN A 218 -31.79 -5.62 -3.04
N VAL A 219 -32.13 -5.80 -4.31
CA VAL A 219 -31.19 -5.71 -5.42
C VAL A 219 -31.44 -4.37 -6.10
N ILE A 220 -30.39 -3.59 -6.28
CA ILE A 220 -30.40 -2.35 -7.04
C ILE A 220 -29.66 -2.63 -8.34
N SER A 221 -30.35 -2.60 -9.47
CA SER A 221 -29.77 -2.90 -10.78
C SER A 221 -29.55 -1.62 -11.57
N MET A 222 -28.43 -1.55 -12.29
CA MET A 222 -28.19 -0.55 -13.32
C MET A 222 -29.15 -0.76 -14.50
N VAL A 223 -29.79 0.32 -14.96
CA VAL A 223 -30.75 0.31 -16.08
C VAL A 223 -30.41 1.32 -17.18
N GLY A 224 -29.45 2.21 -16.93
CA GLY A 224 -28.90 3.14 -17.92
C GLY A 224 -27.44 3.42 -17.61
N GLN A 225 -26.62 3.53 -18.66
CA GLN A 225 -25.18 3.82 -18.52
C GLN A 225 -24.97 5.29 -18.18
N GLY A 226 -23.89 5.60 -17.44
CA GLY A 226 -23.48 6.99 -17.24
C GLY A 226 -23.11 7.69 -18.55
N SER A 227 -23.08 9.02 -18.55
CA SER A 227 -22.75 9.82 -19.74
C SER A 227 -21.29 9.63 -20.20
N GLU A 228 -20.41 9.22 -19.29
CA GLU A 228 -18.98 9.02 -19.53
C GLU A 228 -18.49 7.69 -18.94
N GLN A 229 -17.44 7.12 -19.54
CA GLN A 229 -16.79 5.90 -19.08
C GLN A 229 -15.29 6.14 -19.02
N HIS A 230 -14.71 5.98 -17.84
CA HIS A 230 -13.27 6.18 -17.62
C HIS A 230 -12.70 5.01 -16.83
N PRO A 231 -11.54 4.45 -17.25
CA PRO A 231 -10.76 3.49 -16.45
C PRO A 231 -10.46 3.99 -15.03
N ALA A 232 -10.18 5.28 -14.89
CA ALA A 232 -9.83 5.94 -13.65
C ALA A 232 -10.44 7.34 -13.56
N VAL A 233 -10.85 7.72 -12.35
CA VAL A 233 -11.39 9.03 -11.99
C VAL A 233 -10.70 9.56 -10.74
N ARG A 234 -10.92 10.84 -10.42
CA ARG A 234 -10.56 11.39 -9.11
C ARG A 234 -11.74 11.25 -8.16
N ASN A 235 -11.54 10.58 -7.02
CA ASN A 235 -12.56 10.48 -5.99
C ASN A 235 -12.73 11.82 -5.23
N SER A 236 -13.64 11.85 -4.27
CA SER A 236 -13.92 13.04 -3.44
C SER A 236 -12.71 13.56 -2.63
N TYR A 237 -11.66 12.75 -2.48
CA TYR A 237 -10.42 13.12 -1.80
C TYR A 237 -9.30 13.55 -2.77
N GLY A 238 -9.58 13.60 -4.07
CA GLY A 238 -8.58 13.93 -5.10
C GLY A 238 -7.62 12.79 -5.42
N VAL A 239 -7.90 11.57 -4.98
CA VAL A 239 -7.07 10.38 -5.23
C VAL A 239 -7.59 9.63 -6.46
N THR A 240 -6.70 9.02 -7.23
CA THR A 240 -7.04 8.18 -8.38
C THR A 240 -7.79 6.93 -7.91
N ALA A 241 -8.93 6.62 -8.52
CA ALA A 241 -9.78 5.49 -8.16
C ALA A 241 -10.51 4.95 -9.41
N PRO A 242 -11.03 3.71 -9.41
CA PRO A 242 -11.90 3.25 -10.49
C PRO A 242 -13.19 4.06 -10.51
N MET A 243 -13.81 4.21 -11.69
CA MET A 243 -15.11 4.89 -11.83
C MET A 243 -16.19 4.30 -10.92
N LEU A 244 -16.14 2.99 -10.67
CA LEU A 244 -17.04 2.26 -9.77
C LEU A 244 -16.78 2.46 -8.27
N TYR A 245 -15.75 3.21 -7.86
CA TYR A 245 -15.42 3.48 -6.45
C TYR A 245 -16.64 3.81 -5.54
N PRO A 246 -17.65 4.58 -5.98
CA PRO A 246 -18.83 4.85 -5.15
C PRO A 246 -19.63 3.61 -4.72
N LEU A 247 -19.52 2.49 -5.44
CA LEU A 247 -20.22 1.23 -5.18
C LEU A 247 -19.34 0.18 -4.49
N THR A 248 -18.10 0.52 -4.12
CA THR A 248 -17.17 -0.40 -3.43
C THR A 248 -17.25 -0.20 -1.91
N ASN A 249 -16.12 -0.32 -1.21
CA ASN A 249 -15.99 0.01 0.21
C ASN A 249 -16.42 1.47 0.54
N ALA A 250 -16.65 2.36 -0.44
CA ALA A 250 -17.29 3.64 -0.18
C ALA A 250 -18.70 3.51 0.44
N LEU A 251 -19.42 2.42 0.12
CA LEU A 251 -20.65 2.04 0.83
C LEU A 251 -20.26 1.33 2.13
N GLN A 252 -20.21 2.09 3.22
CA GLN A 252 -19.82 1.62 4.57
C GLN A 252 -20.92 0.78 5.25
N PHE A 253 -21.37 -0.29 4.59
CA PHE A 253 -22.31 -1.30 5.09
C PHE A 253 -22.19 -2.61 4.27
N PRO A 254 -22.63 -3.76 4.80
CA PRO A 254 -22.59 -5.03 4.06
C PRO A 254 -23.40 -4.99 2.76
N HIS A 255 -22.76 -5.36 1.66
CA HIS A 255 -23.36 -5.42 0.32
C HIS A 255 -22.58 -6.34 -0.61
N ILE A 256 -23.19 -6.77 -1.71
CA ILE A 256 -22.53 -7.52 -2.78
C ILE A 256 -22.64 -6.72 -4.06
N LEU A 257 -21.51 -6.33 -4.63
CA LEU A 257 -21.44 -5.71 -5.95
C LEU A 257 -21.16 -6.80 -7.00
N THR A 258 -22.08 -6.97 -7.95
CA THR A 258 -21.91 -7.90 -9.08
C THR A 258 -21.75 -7.12 -10.37
N GLN A 259 -20.65 -7.39 -11.08
CA GLN A 259 -20.32 -6.84 -12.40
C GLN A 259 -20.24 -8.01 -13.37
N ALA A 260 -21.01 -8.01 -14.45
CA ALA A 260 -20.99 -9.11 -15.40
C ALA A 260 -21.04 -8.66 -16.85
N PHE A 261 -20.34 -9.41 -17.69
CA PHE A 261 -20.37 -9.30 -19.15
C PHE A 261 -20.94 -10.57 -19.74
N VAL A 262 -21.78 -10.46 -20.77
CA VAL A 262 -22.10 -11.56 -21.69
C VAL A 262 -21.60 -11.22 -23.08
N VAL A 263 -20.71 -12.05 -23.61
CA VAL A 263 -20.16 -11.88 -24.96
C VAL A 263 -21.27 -12.11 -25.98
N GLN A 264 -21.51 -11.15 -26.87
CA GLN A 264 -22.56 -11.27 -27.88
C GLN A 264 -21.98 -11.53 -29.26
N ASP A 265 -22.80 -12.11 -30.15
CA ASP A 265 -22.53 -12.07 -31.58
C ASP A 265 -22.76 -10.63 -32.06
N THR A 266 -21.68 -9.88 -32.31
CA THR A 266 -21.75 -8.50 -32.77
C THR A 266 -22.60 -8.34 -34.03
N ARG A 267 -22.54 -9.28 -34.99
CA ARG A 267 -23.32 -9.17 -36.24
C ARG A 267 -24.81 -9.36 -35.98
N ALA A 268 -25.16 -10.35 -35.16
CA ALA A 268 -26.56 -10.59 -34.79
C ALA A 268 -27.13 -9.45 -33.93
N ALA A 269 -26.32 -8.90 -33.02
CA ALA A 269 -26.69 -7.76 -32.19
C ALA A 269 -26.94 -6.50 -33.04
N LEU A 270 -26.04 -6.17 -33.98
CA LEU A 270 -26.24 -5.07 -34.93
C LEU A 270 -27.52 -5.23 -35.77
N SER A 271 -27.78 -6.44 -36.27
CA SER A 271 -29.01 -6.71 -37.03
C SER A 271 -30.28 -6.52 -36.19
N THR A 272 -30.23 -6.83 -34.90
CA THR A 272 -31.35 -6.61 -33.97
C THR A 272 -31.57 -5.12 -33.76
N LEU A 273 -30.50 -4.38 -33.47
CA LEU A 273 -30.53 -2.92 -33.29
C LEU A 273 -31.01 -2.19 -34.55
N ASP A 274 -30.59 -2.62 -35.75
CA ASP A 274 -31.08 -2.06 -37.01
C ASP A 274 -32.59 -2.27 -37.20
N THR A 275 -33.10 -3.41 -36.73
CA THR A 275 -34.54 -3.73 -36.77
C THR A 275 -35.29 -2.85 -35.78
N ASP A 276 -34.79 -2.70 -34.56
CA ASP A 276 -35.37 -1.83 -33.54
C ASP A 276 -35.39 -0.36 -33.97
N ARG A 277 -34.32 0.12 -34.62
CA ARG A 277 -34.28 1.45 -35.23
C ARG A 277 -35.36 1.64 -36.29
N LYS A 278 -35.52 0.67 -37.20
CA LYS A 278 -36.58 0.70 -38.23
C LYS A 278 -37.97 0.72 -37.59
N LEU A 279 -38.19 -0.05 -36.54
CA LEU A 279 -39.46 -0.07 -35.80
C LEU A 279 -39.74 1.30 -35.17
N ASN A 280 -38.78 1.87 -34.43
CA ASN A 280 -38.90 3.20 -33.81
C ASN A 280 -39.16 4.31 -34.86
N ASN A 281 -38.50 4.26 -36.02
CA ASN A 281 -38.74 5.19 -37.13
C ASN A 281 -40.12 4.98 -37.81
N SER A 282 -40.56 3.74 -37.94
CA SER A 282 -41.85 3.41 -38.57
C SER A 282 -43.06 3.81 -37.73
N LEU A 283 -42.89 3.90 -36.41
CA LEU A 283 -43.88 4.42 -35.47
C LEU A 283 -43.98 5.95 -35.46
N SER A 284 -43.36 6.64 -36.43
CA SER A 284 -43.36 8.11 -36.60
C SER A 284 -44.74 8.78 -36.62
N ARG A 285 -45.82 8.06 -36.96
CA ARG A 285 -47.21 8.59 -36.86
C ARG A 285 -47.74 8.69 -35.41
N LEU A 286 -47.09 8.02 -34.47
CA LEU A 286 -47.39 8.01 -33.02
C LEU A 286 -46.15 8.40 -32.18
N ALA A 287 -45.09 8.93 -32.81
CA ALA A 287 -43.78 9.08 -32.19
C ALA A 287 -43.76 10.16 -31.11
N THR A 288 -43.43 9.74 -29.90
CA THR A 288 -42.96 10.62 -28.83
C THR A 288 -41.53 11.09 -29.13
N GLN A 289 -41.11 12.21 -28.53
CA GLN A 289 -39.72 12.68 -28.62
C GLN A 289 -38.72 11.58 -28.21
N ASP A 290 -39.09 10.75 -27.22
CA ASP A 290 -38.28 9.62 -26.74
C ASP A 290 -37.99 8.57 -27.82
N ASN A 291 -38.96 8.28 -28.71
CA ASN A 291 -38.76 7.30 -29.78
C ASN A 291 -37.77 7.81 -30.84
N GLN A 292 -37.76 9.12 -31.09
CA GLN A 292 -36.81 9.75 -32.01
C GLN A 292 -35.40 9.77 -31.42
N LEU A 293 -35.26 10.13 -30.14
CA LEU A 293 -33.98 10.10 -29.43
C LEU A 293 -33.37 8.70 -29.43
N ARG A 294 -34.15 7.67 -29.08
CA ARG A 294 -33.70 6.28 -29.13
C ARG A 294 -33.23 5.83 -30.51
N ALA A 295 -33.91 6.26 -31.57
CA ALA A 295 -33.51 5.91 -32.94
C ALA A 295 -32.15 6.55 -33.32
N ILE A 296 -31.91 7.79 -32.87
CA ILE A 296 -30.64 8.50 -33.06
C ILE A 296 -29.52 7.81 -32.27
N GLU A 297 -29.75 7.49 -31.00
CA GLU A 297 -28.78 6.79 -30.14
C GLU A 297 -28.37 5.43 -30.74
N ILE A 298 -29.34 4.66 -31.24
CA ILE A 298 -29.05 3.37 -31.92
C ILE A 298 -28.23 3.60 -33.19
N GLU A 299 -28.53 4.64 -33.96
CA GLU A 299 -27.81 4.95 -35.20
C GLU A 299 -26.34 5.32 -34.90
N GLU A 300 -26.11 6.21 -33.95
CA GLU A 300 -24.77 6.63 -33.51
C GLU A 300 -23.97 5.43 -32.97
N PHE A 301 -24.56 4.64 -32.08
CA PHE A 301 -23.92 3.45 -31.51
C PHE A 301 -23.55 2.42 -32.58
N THR A 302 -24.49 2.09 -33.47
CA THR A 302 -24.24 1.08 -34.51
C THR A 302 -23.27 1.59 -35.59
N ALA A 303 -23.17 2.90 -35.81
CA ALA A 303 -22.16 3.51 -36.68
C ALA A 303 -20.77 3.39 -36.06
N GLU A 304 -20.61 3.75 -34.78
CA GLU A 304 -19.35 3.64 -34.02
C GLU A 304 -18.82 2.20 -34.03
N VAL A 305 -19.69 1.23 -33.69
CA VAL A 305 -19.32 -0.20 -33.65
C VAL A 305 -18.79 -0.69 -35.00
N ARG A 306 -19.42 -0.27 -36.11
CA ARG A 306 -19.00 -0.66 -37.46
C ARG A 306 -17.70 0.04 -37.89
N ALA A 307 -17.55 1.32 -37.56
CA ALA A 307 -16.38 2.11 -37.95
C ALA A 307 -15.10 1.61 -37.28
N GLU A 308 -15.18 1.25 -35.99
CA GLU A 308 -14.03 0.84 -35.18
C GLU A 308 -13.93 -0.69 -34.99
N ASN A 309 -14.85 -1.46 -35.59
CA ASN A 309 -14.94 -2.91 -35.44
C ASN A 309 -14.98 -3.37 -33.97
N LYS A 310 -15.81 -2.71 -33.16
CA LYS A 310 -15.92 -2.98 -31.72
C LYS A 310 -16.71 -4.25 -31.44
N GLN A 311 -16.31 -4.99 -30.41
CA GLN A 311 -17.07 -6.13 -29.89
C GLN A 311 -18.22 -5.62 -29.03
N ILE A 312 -19.44 -6.13 -29.27
CA ILE A 312 -20.62 -5.85 -28.45
C ILE A 312 -20.71 -6.87 -27.30
N VAL A 313 -21.03 -6.37 -26.11
CA VAL A 313 -21.29 -7.17 -24.91
C VAL A 313 -22.60 -6.74 -24.26
N GLY A 314 -23.22 -7.64 -23.52
CA GLY A 314 -24.22 -7.25 -22.52
C GLY A 314 -23.52 -6.94 -21.21
N LEU A 315 -23.82 -5.79 -20.61
CA LEU A 315 -23.29 -5.32 -19.34
C LEU A 315 -24.37 -5.43 -18.26
N HIS A 316 -24.00 -6.00 -17.11
CA HIS A 316 -24.82 -6.00 -15.91
C HIS A 316 -24.01 -5.45 -14.73
N VAL A 317 -24.59 -4.53 -13.99
CA VAL A 317 -24.07 -4.07 -12.69
C VAL A 317 -25.22 -4.02 -11.71
N SER A 318 -25.04 -4.65 -10.55
CA SER A 318 -26.02 -4.56 -9.46
C SER A 318 -25.35 -4.56 -8.10
N VAL A 319 -26.04 -3.95 -7.15
CA VAL A 319 -25.68 -4.00 -5.73
C VAL A 319 -26.81 -4.68 -4.97
N GLN A 320 -26.49 -5.77 -4.31
CA GLN A 320 -27.38 -6.45 -3.38
C GLN A 320 -27.08 -5.95 -1.97
N VAL A 321 -28.07 -5.34 -1.32
CA VAL A 321 -28.01 -4.89 0.07
C VAL A 321 -28.90 -5.78 0.93
N TRP A 322 -28.49 -6.05 2.17
CA TRP A 322 -29.32 -6.78 3.11
C TRP A 322 -29.20 -6.18 4.51
N GLU A 323 -30.32 -6.14 5.21
CA GLU A 323 -30.38 -5.63 6.57
C GLU A 323 -31.64 -6.16 7.27
N SER A 324 -31.54 -6.39 8.57
CA SER A 324 -32.63 -6.83 9.44
C SER A 324 -33.55 -5.66 9.84
N ASN A 325 -32.97 -4.46 10.02
CA ASN A 325 -33.69 -3.24 10.34
C ASN A 325 -34.19 -2.49 9.10
N ASP A 326 -35.50 -2.33 8.97
CA ASP A 326 -36.13 -1.68 7.81
C ASP A 326 -35.71 -0.22 7.58
N ASN A 327 -35.38 0.54 8.62
CA ASN A 327 -34.97 1.94 8.48
C ASN A 327 -33.55 2.03 7.93
N ILE A 328 -32.61 1.26 8.51
CA ILE A 328 -31.22 1.19 8.03
C ILE A 328 -31.18 0.65 6.60
N ARG A 329 -32.02 -0.36 6.29
CA ARG A 329 -32.15 -0.90 4.93
C ARG A 329 -32.54 0.17 3.92
N LYS A 330 -33.54 0.99 4.22
CA LYS A 330 -33.99 2.08 3.34
C LYS A 330 -32.88 3.12 3.13
N GLU A 331 -32.17 3.49 4.19
CA GLU A 331 -31.02 4.38 4.11
C GLU A 331 -29.91 3.80 3.22
N ASN A 332 -29.60 2.51 3.36
CA ASN A 332 -28.60 1.83 2.53
C ASN A 332 -29.03 1.80 1.05
N ILE A 333 -30.32 1.53 0.76
CA ILE A 333 -30.86 1.61 -0.60
C ILE A 333 -30.70 3.02 -1.18
N GLU A 334 -31.03 4.06 -0.41
CA GLU A 334 -30.90 5.47 -0.84
C GLU A 334 -29.43 5.84 -1.12
N LYS A 335 -28.50 5.41 -0.25
CA LYS A 335 -27.04 5.58 -0.43
C LYS A 335 -26.57 4.88 -1.70
N THR A 336 -26.98 3.63 -1.94
CA THR A 336 -26.63 2.90 -3.16
C THR A 336 -27.17 3.58 -4.42
N MET A 337 -28.42 4.01 -4.41
CA MET A 337 -29.01 4.76 -5.54
C MET A 337 -28.29 6.09 -5.79
N ALA A 338 -27.86 6.78 -4.72
CA ALA A 338 -27.05 7.99 -4.84
C ALA A 338 -25.65 7.71 -5.40
N ALA A 339 -25.03 6.60 -4.99
CA ALA A 339 -23.74 6.15 -5.50
C ALA A 339 -23.79 5.83 -7.01
N PHE A 340 -24.84 5.17 -7.49
CA PHE A 340 -25.06 5.01 -8.93
C PHE A 340 -25.14 6.36 -9.64
N ARG A 341 -25.96 7.31 -9.14
CA ARG A 341 -26.05 8.65 -9.75
C ARG A 341 -24.73 9.41 -9.77
N TYR A 342 -23.87 9.21 -8.77
CA TYR A 342 -22.55 9.83 -8.71
C TYR A 342 -21.62 9.34 -9.84
N ILE A 343 -21.87 8.13 -10.36
CA ILE A 343 -21.15 7.58 -11.51
C ILE A 343 -21.73 8.19 -12.80
N PHE A 344 -21.39 9.45 -13.08
CA PHE A 344 -21.76 10.16 -14.31
C PHE A 344 -23.25 10.08 -14.68
N GLY A 345 -24.13 10.15 -13.67
CA GLY A 345 -25.58 10.07 -13.89
C GLY A 345 -26.12 8.68 -14.21
N THR A 346 -25.37 7.60 -13.93
CA THR A 346 -25.83 6.22 -14.14
C THR A 346 -27.20 5.97 -13.50
N GLU A 347 -28.12 5.42 -14.29
CA GLU A 347 -29.49 5.16 -13.85
C GLU A 347 -29.58 3.79 -13.20
N SER A 348 -30.32 3.71 -12.09
CA SER A 348 -30.54 2.48 -11.33
C SER A 348 -31.99 2.36 -10.87
N VAL A 349 -32.41 1.12 -10.59
CA VAL A 349 -33.75 0.80 -10.09
C VAL A 349 -33.67 -0.15 -8.91
N VAL A 350 -34.55 0.04 -7.91
CA VAL A 350 -34.73 -0.90 -6.80
C VAL A 350 -35.68 -2.01 -7.24
N GLU A 351 -35.19 -3.23 -7.24
CA GLU A 351 -35.94 -4.38 -7.77
C GLU A 351 -37.01 -4.84 -6.79
N SER A 352 -38.25 -4.87 -7.28
CA SER A 352 -39.43 -5.28 -6.49
C SER A 352 -40.03 -6.60 -6.95
N HIS A 353 -40.08 -6.84 -8.27
CA HIS A 353 -40.66 -8.05 -8.86
C HIS A 353 -39.60 -9.07 -9.25
N LEU A 354 -38.39 -8.60 -9.57
CA LEU A 354 -37.29 -9.44 -9.98
C LEU A 354 -36.39 -9.86 -8.81
N SER A 355 -36.71 -9.55 -7.56
CA SER A 355 -35.82 -9.79 -6.41
C SER A 355 -35.45 -11.27 -6.26
N LEU A 356 -36.43 -12.17 -6.25
CA LEU A 356 -36.19 -13.62 -6.20
C LEU A 356 -35.45 -14.14 -7.45
N PRO A 357 -35.87 -13.82 -8.71
CA PRO A 357 -35.15 -14.31 -9.86
C PRO A 357 -33.73 -13.71 -9.97
N LEU A 358 -33.51 -12.45 -9.60
CA LEU A 358 -32.17 -11.87 -9.55
C LEU A 358 -31.31 -12.53 -8.49
N TYR A 359 -31.83 -12.82 -7.30
CA TYR A 359 -31.04 -13.44 -6.23
C TYR A 359 -30.35 -14.75 -6.66
N PHE A 360 -31.06 -15.73 -7.25
CA PHE A 360 -30.34 -16.90 -7.78
C PHE A 360 -29.62 -16.63 -9.12
N GLY A 361 -30.02 -15.61 -9.88
CA GLY A 361 -29.31 -15.25 -11.11
C GLY A 361 -27.92 -14.66 -10.82
N LEU A 362 -27.80 -13.93 -9.71
CA LEU A 362 -26.58 -13.32 -9.21
C LEU A 362 -25.68 -14.28 -8.44
N LEU A 363 -26.12 -15.53 -8.21
CA LEU A 363 -25.28 -16.57 -7.65
C LEU A 363 -23.96 -16.65 -8.45
N PRO A 364 -22.77 -16.71 -7.82
CA PRO A 364 -21.51 -16.64 -8.53
C PRO A 364 -21.36 -17.73 -9.60
N GLY A 365 -21.16 -17.32 -10.86
CA GLY A 365 -21.13 -18.21 -12.05
C GLY A 365 -22.48 -18.42 -12.74
N ASN A 366 -23.60 -17.96 -12.16
CA ASN A 366 -24.94 -18.17 -12.69
C ASN A 366 -25.52 -16.96 -13.44
N ALA A 367 -24.73 -15.89 -13.67
CA ALA A 367 -25.22 -14.61 -14.21
C ALA A 367 -26.00 -14.69 -15.54
N TYR A 368 -25.83 -15.74 -16.36
CA TYR A 368 -26.68 -15.96 -17.53
C TYR A 368 -28.20 -16.01 -17.21
N GLN A 369 -28.54 -16.38 -15.97
CA GLN A 369 -29.91 -16.47 -15.46
C GLN A 369 -30.45 -15.12 -14.93
N ILE A 370 -29.74 -14.02 -15.12
CA ILE A 370 -30.21 -12.66 -14.82
C ILE A 370 -31.32 -12.28 -15.82
N PRO A 371 -32.56 -12.04 -15.36
CA PRO A 371 -33.66 -11.66 -16.24
C PRO A 371 -33.62 -10.17 -16.58
N ASP A 372 -33.71 -9.83 -17.87
CA ASP A 372 -34.07 -8.49 -18.36
C ASP A 372 -33.25 -7.30 -17.79
N ARG A 373 -32.00 -7.57 -17.35
CA ARG A 373 -31.06 -6.58 -16.77
C ARG A 373 -29.68 -6.63 -17.41
N TRP A 374 -29.66 -6.74 -18.73
CA TRP A 374 -28.46 -6.66 -19.56
C TRP A 374 -28.54 -5.42 -20.45
N LEU A 375 -27.58 -4.51 -20.31
CA LEU A 375 -27.45 -3.31 -21.15
C LEU A 375 -26.49 -3.59 -22.31
N THR A 376 -26.91 -3.30 -23.53
CA THR A 376 -26.04 -3.45 -24.70
C THR A 376 -25.01 -2.32 -24.71
N THR A 377 -23.73 -2.68 -24.79
CA THR A 377 -22.62 -1.72 -24.89
C THR A 377 -21.44 -2.34 -25.64
N THR A 378 -20.39 -1.57 -25.88
CA THR A 378 -19.13 -2.08 -26.43
C THR A 378 -18.19 -2.54 -25.31
N SER A 379 -17.37 -3.55 -25.59
CA SER A 379 -16.44 -4.12 -24.61
C SER A 379 -15.50 -3.08 -23.97
N ASP A 380 -14.98 -2.12 -24.73
CA ASP A 380 -14.11 -1.02 -24.27
C ASP A 380 -14.82 -0.09 -23.26
N ARG A 381 -16.11 0.17 -23.44
CA ARG A 381 -16.93 0.88 -22.45
C ARG A 381 -17.28 0.00 -21.26
N GLY A 382 -17.61 -1.26 -21.53
CA GLY A 382 -18.00 -2.25 -20.53
C GLY A 382 -16.93 -2.48 -19.46
N VAL A 383 -15.67 -2.64 -19.85
CA VAL A 383 -14.57 -2.92 -18.90
C VAL A 383 -14.39 -1.84 -17.83
N CYS A 384 -14.76 -0.58 -18.11
CA CYS A 384 -14.75 0.50 -17.12
C CYS A 384 -15.74 0.27 -15.95
N TYR A 385 -16.73 -0.62 -16.13
CA TYR A 385 -17.68 -1.07 -15.11
C TYR A 385 -17.26 -2.39 -14.43
N MET A 386 -15.96 -2.71 -14.40
CA MET A 386 -15.42 -3.79 -13.58
C MET A 386 -14.24 -3.26 -12.76
N GLN A 387 -14.34 -3.34 -11.43
CA GLN A 387 -13.37 -2.73 -10.51
C GLN A 387 -12.39 -3.79 -9.98
N TRP A 388 -11.12 -3.42 -9.78
CA TRP A 388 -10.04 -4.37 -9.45
C TRP A 388 -9.20 -3.92 -8.25
N THR A 389 -9.82 -3.15 -7.35
CA THR A 389 -9.19 -2.64 -6.13
C THR A 389 -9.87 -3.17 -4.87
N ALA A 390 -9.14 -3.28 -3.76
CA ALA A 390 -9.63 -3.77 -2.47
C ALA A 390 -9.27 -2.83 -1.32
N THR A 391 -9.75 -3.16 -0.12
CA THR A 391 -9.35 -2.47 1.11
C THR A 391 -7.84 -2.58 1.38
N TYR A 392 -7.30 -1.64 2.15
CA TYR A 392 -5.90 -1.67 2.59
C TYR A 392 -5.57 -2.99 3.30
N LYS A 393 -4.38 -3.52 3.04
CA LYS A 393 -3.89 -4.74 3.69
C LYS A 393 -3.02 -4.39 4.90
N ASN A 394 -2.95 -5.33 5.84
CA ASN A 394 -2.02 -5.23 6.96
C ASN A 394 -0.67 -5.80 6.53
N ASP A 395 0.40 -5.09 6.86
CA ASP A 395 1.72 -5.70 6.86
C ASP A 395 1.87 -6.69 8.03
N ASN A 396 2.72 -7.70 7.84
CA ASN A 396 3.01 -8.69 8.89
C ASN A 396 3.72 -8.07 10.11
N VAL A 397 4.45 -6.98 9.89
CA VAL A 397 5.23 -6.23 10.88
C VAL A 397 5.12 -4.74 10.58
N GLY A 398 5.52 -3.89 11.52
CA GLY A 398 5.52 -2.44 11.33
C GLY A 398 4.70 -1.69 12.37
N GLU A 399 4.53 -0.40 12.16
CA GLU A 399 3.83 0.52 13.05
C GLU A 399 2.33 0.53 12.78
N TYR A 400 1.54 0.63 13.85
CA TYR A 400 0.10 0.74 13.76
C TYR A 400 -0.31 2.15 13.36
N PHE A 401 -1.16 2.27 12.35
CA PHE A 401 -1.81 3.49 11.89
C PHE A 401 -3.31 3.26 11.68
N CYS A 402 -4.02 4.28 11.22
CA CYS A 402 -5.42 4.15 10.85
C CYS A 402 -5.62 4.43 9.36
N ASP A 403 -6.47 3.62 8.74
CA ASP A 403 -6.93 3.85 7.37
C ASP A 403 -7.91 5.05 7.30
N ARG A 404 -8.38 5.38 6.09
CA ARG A 404 -9.36 6.47 5.88
C ARG A 404 -10.70 6.25 6.59
N ASN A 405 -11.08 5.00 6.83
CA ASN A 405 -12.29 4.59 7.54
C ASN A 405 -12.04 4.48 9.06
N ARG A 406 -10.84 4.86 9.51
CA ARG A 406 -10.36 4.78 10.89
C ARG A 406 -10.27 3.35 11.41
N ASN A 407 -10.04 2.38 10.54
CA ASN A 407 -9.70 1.02 10.91
C ASN A 407 -8.21 0.95 11.26
N LEU A 408 -7.86 0.15 12.27
CA LEU A 408 -6.47 -0.05 12.65
C LEU A 408 -5.77 -0.88 11.56
N LEU A 409 -4.60 -0.40 11.13
CA LEU A 409 -3.72 -1.06 10.18
C LEU A 409 -2.30 -1.14 10.73
N GLN A 410 -1.54 -2.15 10.33
CA GLN A 410 -0.11 -2.24 10.54
C GLN A 410 0.60 -1.92 9.21
N VAL A 411 1.57 -1.00 9.25
CA VAL A 411 2.31 -0.52 8.08
C VAL A 411 3.82 -0.60 8.35
N ASN A 412 4.55 -1.25 7.46
CA ASN A 412 6.01 -1.38 7.52
C ASN A 412 6.70 -0.22 6.80
N LEU A 413 6.97 0.86 7.55
CA LEU A 413 7.60 2.06 7.00
C LEU A 413 9.07 1.90 6.62
N PHE A 414 9.73 0.81 7.02
CA PHE A 414 11.15 0.56 6.71
C PHE A 414 11.32 -0.84 6.10
N ASN A 415 10.52 -1.12 5.06
CA ASN A 415 10.57 -2.37 4.31
C ASN A 415 11.99 -2.63 3.77
N THR A 416 12.58 -3.77 4.14
CA THR A 416 13.94 -4.18 3.74
C THR A 416 14.05 -4.60 2.28
N ASP A 417 12.92 -4.82 1.60
CA ASP A 417 12.90 -5.14 0.16
C ASP A 417 13.14 -3.90 -0.71
N LEU A 418 13.12 -2.70 -0.12
CA LEU A 418 13.45 -1.44 -0.78
C LEU A 418 14.96 -1.18 -0.74
N ASP A 419 15.49 -0.58 -1.81
CA ASP A 419 16.90 -0.17 -1.91
C ASP A 419 17.33 0.80 -0.79
N ASN A 420 16.37 1.55 -0.25
CA ASN A 420 16.59 2.51 0.82
C ASN A 420 15.36 2.61 1.72
N GLN A 421 15.59 2.78 3.02
CA GLN A 421 14.56 2.88 4.06
C GLN A 421 14.42 4.31 4.62
N ASN A 422 15.05 5.29 3.96
CA ASN A 422 14.93 6.69 4.34
C ASN A 422 13.51 7.21 4.09
N ALA A 423 12.97 7.95 5.06
CA ALA A 423 11.68 8.60 4.97
C ALA A 423 11.80 10.12 5.11
N ILE A 424 10.95 10.85 4.38
CA ILE A 424 10.81 12.31 4.50
C ILE A 424 9.38 12.61 4.95
N VAL A 425 9.24 13.40 6.01
CA VAL A 425 7.94 13.86 6.50
C VAL A 425 7.84 15.36 6.39
N ILE A 426 6.85 15.82 5.65
CA ILE A 426 6.64 17.23 5.32
C ILE A 426 5.31 17.68 5.92
N GLY A 427 5.32 18.87 6.51
CA GLY A 427 4.11 19.50 7.02
C GLY A 427 4.41 20.85 7.64
N PRO A 428 3.49 21.84 7.57
CA PRO A 428 3.66 23.13 8.21
C PRO A 428 3.68 23.01 9.74
N SER A 429 4.06 24.08 10.44
CA SER A 429 3.93 24.11 11.91
C SER A 429 2.48 23.87 12.33
N GLY A 430 2.26 23.12 13.41
CA GLY A 430 0.92 22.76 13.88
C GLY A 430 0.22 21.61 13.13
N SER A 431 0.80 21.05 12.07
CA SER A 431 0.17 19.95 11.29
C SER A 431 0.21 18.57 11.98
N GLY A 432 0.78 18.47 13.18
CA GLY A 432 0.88 17.21 13.93
C GLY A 432 2.13 16.37 13.67
N LYS A 433 3.15 16.85 12.94
CA LYS A 433 4.39 16.10 12.66
C LYS A 433 5.02 15.43 13.89
N SER A 434 5.29 16.23 14.93
CA SER A 434 5.94 15.73 16.13
C SER A 434 5.05 14.78 16.95
N TYR A 435 3.73 14.95 16.86
CA TYR A 435 2.78 14.01 17.47
C TYR A 435 2.87 12.64 16.78
N THR A 436 2.86 12.61 15.44
CA THR A 436 3.01 11.37 14.66
C THR A 436 4.34 10.68 14.94
N PHE A 437 5.46 11.40 14.98
CA PHE A 437 6.76 10.80 15.29
C PHE A 437 6.88 10.36 16.74
N GLY A 438 6.35 11.12 17.70
CA GLY A 438 6.30 10.68 19.09
C GLY A 438 5.56 9.35 19.24
N TYR A 439 4.48 9.18 18.48
CA TYR A 439 3.73 7.93 18.43
C TYR A 439 4.53 6.78 17.77
N ILE A 440 5.27 7.02 16.69
CA ILE A 440 6.21 6.02 16.11
C ILE A 440 7.28 5.63 17.14
N VAL A 441 7.85 6.62 17.85
CA VAL A 441 8.92 6.41 18.84
C VAL A 441 8.46 5.50 19.98
N VAL A 442 7.25 5.73 20.48
CA VAL A 442 6.62 4.88 21.52
C VAL A 442 6.47 3.44 21.04
N GLN A 443 5.93 3.22 19.84
CA GLN A 443 5.74 1.88 19.30
C GLN A 443 7.07 1.14 19.07
N ARG A 444 8.09 1.86 18.57
CA ARG A 444 9.42 1.29 18.35
C ARG A 444 10.18 1.03 19.64
N HIS A 445 10.02 1.88 20.66
CA HIS A 445 10.62 1.68 21.99
C HIS A 445 10.08 0.42 22.64
N GLU A 446 8.77 0.22 22.53
CA GLU A 446 8.08 -0.94 23.06
C GLU A 446 8.56 -2.26 22.42
N ARG A 447 8.89 -2.24 21.13
CA ARG A 447 9.52 -3.35 20.40
C ARG A 447 11.02 -3.46 20.59
N LYS A 448 11.60 -2.65 21.48
CA LYS A 448 13.03 -2.58 21.79
C LYS A 448 13.90 -2.23 20.57
N ALA A 449 13.35 -1.51 19.60
CA ALA A 449 14.14 -1.01 18.46
C ALA A 449 15.08 0.10 18.92
N ARG A 450 16.31 0.09 18.39
CA ARG A 450 17.30 1.16 18.66
C ARG A 450 16.94 2.42 17.89
N GLN A 451 16.95 3.56 18.57
CA GLN A 451 16.43 4.85 18.11
C GLN A 451 17.34 5.96 18.61
N ILE A 452 17.71 6.86 17.70
CA ILE A 452 18.42 8.09 18.00
C ILE A 452 17.62 9.24 17.42
N LEU A 453 17.26 10.19 18.28
CA LEU A 453 16.52 11.38 17.93
C LEU A 453 17.44 12.60 18.01
N ILE A 454 17.34 13.48 17.02
CA ILE A 454 17.97 14.79 17.03
C ILE A 454 16.83 15.81 16.98
N ASP A 455 16.61 16.51 18.08
CA ASP A 455 15.51 17.47 18.24
C ASP A 455 16.06 18.90 18.33
N ILE A 456 15.33 19.86 17.77
CA ILE A 456 15.68 21.28 17.77
C ILE A 456 14.68 22.09 18.60
N GLY A 457 13.64 21.46 19.15
CA GLY A 457 12.54 22.14 19.86
C GLY A 457 12.15 21.57 21.22
N GLY A 458 12.95 20.66 21.80
CA GLY A 458 12.62 19.98 23.06
C GLY A 458 11.27 19.24 23.06
N THR A 459 10.78 18.91 21.86
CA THR A 459 9.46 18.31 21.62
C THR A 459 9.32 16.94 22.25
N TYR A 460 10.40 16.15 22.23
CA TYR A 460 10.37 14.76 22.70
C TYR A 460 10.71 14.59 24.18
N ARG A 461 11.11 15.65 24.90
CA ARG A 461 11.56 15.59 26.30
C ARG A 461 10.64 14.76 27.19
N ASN A 462 9.34 15.08 27.19
CA ASN A 462 8.36 14.40 28.03
C ASN A 462 8.13 12.94 27.60
N VAL A 463 8.24 12.64 26.31
CA VAL A 463 8.12 11.27 25.78
C VAL A 463 9.31 10.43 26.25
N ILE A 464 10.54 10.93 26.09
CA ILE A 464 11.75 10.23 26.54
C ILE A 464 11.76 10.04 28.06
N GLN A 465 11.40 11.08 28.81
CA GLN A 465 11.29 10.99 30.28
C GLN A 465 10.29 9.91 30.72
N SER A 466 9.16 9.81 30.03
CA SER A 466 8.13 8.81 30.33
C SER A 466 8.56 7.39 29.98
N LEU A 467 9.31 7.21 28.88
CA LEU A 467 9.71 5.90 28.37
C LEU A 467 10.97 5.34 29.07
N ASN A 468 11.95 6.20 29.38
CA ASN A 468 13.23 5.78 29.99
C ASN A 468 13.28 5.98 31.51
N GLY A 469 12.36 6.77 32.08
CA GLY A 469 12.20 6.88 33.53
C GLY A 469 13.49 7.27 34.26
N ILE A 470 14.05 6.34 35.03
CA ILE A 470 15.27 6.55 35.83
C ILE A 470 16.49 6.82 34.92
N ASP A 471 16.51 6.25 33.72
CA ASP A 471 17.60 6.41 32.75
C ASP A 471 17.49 7.71 31.93
N PHE A 472 16.51 8.58 32.22
CA PHE A 472 16.27 9.81 31.45
C PHE A 472 17.51 10.70 31.33
N GLU A 473 18.22 10.95 32.43
CA GLU A 473 19.42 11.79 32.45
C GLU A 473 20.59 11.20 31.63
N ASN A 474 20.59 9.88 31.38
CA ASN A 474 21.58 9.18 30.56
C ASN A 474 21.12 8.98 29.10
N THR A 475 19.92 9.46 28.75
CA THR A 475 19.30 9.22 27.43
C THR A 475 18.74 10.47 26.78
N TYR A 476 18.59 11.57 27.51
CA TYR A 476 18.21 12.88 26.99
C TYR A 476 19.33 13.87 27.22
N PHE A 477 20.03 14.22 26.14
CA PHE A 477 21.17 15.12 26.19
C PHE A 477 20.75 16.50 25.70
N GLU A 478 20.49 17.41 26.64
CA GLU A 478 20.30 18.81 26.32
C GLU A 478 21.68 19.47 26.18
N TYR A 479 21.94 20.09 25.04
CA TYR A 479 23.18 20.83 24.88
C TYR A 479 23.17 22.08 25.79
N ASP A 480 24.11 22.13 26.73
CA ASP A 480 24.39 23.29 27.56
C ASP A 480 25.74 23.91 27.18
N PRO A 481 25.83 25.19 26.78
CA PRO A 481 27.11 25.84 26.53
C PRO A 481 28.06 25.85 27.73
N GLU A 482 27.55 25.83 28.97
CA GLU A 482 28.37 25.79 30.18
C GLU A 482 28.88 24.37 30.49
N ASN A 483 28.10 23.35 30.09
CA ASN A 483 28.39 21.93 30.22
C ASN A 483 28.17 21.24 28.88
N PRO A 484 29.03 21.49 27.88
CA PRO A 484 28.82 20.93 26.55
C PRO A 484 28.92 19.41 26.60
N ILE A 485 28.17 18.75 25.71
CA ILE A 485 28.37 17.31 25.52
C ILE A 485 29.79 17.13 24.96
N GLU A 486 30.63 16.46 25.73
CA GLU A 486 32.04 16.26 25.40
C GLU A 486 32.14 15.10 24.41
N PHE A 487 32.65 15.38 23.21
CA PHE A 487 32.93 14.38 22.18
C PHE A 487 34.41 14.43 21.81
N ASN A 488 34.93 13.35 21.26
CA ASN A 488 36.24 13.37 20.64
C ASN A 488 36.18 12.72 19.25
N PRO A 489 36.02 13.53 18.19
CA PRO A 489 35.93 13.00 16.84
C PRO A 489 37.20 12.30 16.36
N PHE A 490 38.34 12.58 16.99
CA PHE A 490 39.65 12.02 16.64
C PHE A 490 39.92 10.66 17.32
N LEU A 491 39.03 10.18 18.19
CA LEU A 491 39.15 8.80 18.66
C LEU A 491 38.83 7.84 17.51
N VAL A 492 39.74 6.89 17.30
CA VAL A 492 39.60 5.82 16.30
C VAL A 492 39.87 4.47 16.95
N PRO A 493 39.39 3.36 16.39
CA PRO A 493 39.65 2.04 16.98
C PRO A 493 41.15 1.73 17.12
N ARG A 494 41.51 0.97 18.15
CA ARG A 494 42.86 0.39 18.27
C ARG A 494 42.97 -0.89 17.44
N SER A 495 44.19 -1.24 17.03
CA SER A 495 44.52 -2.53 16.42
C SER A 495 44.23 -3.68 17.40
N PRO A 496 44.07 -4.93 16.94
CA PRO A 496 43.74 -6.06 17.82
C PRO A 496 44.73 -6.31 18.96
N ASP A 497 45.99 -5.91 18.79
CA ASP A 497 47.04 -5.97 19.82
C ASP A 497 47.06 -4.74 20.77
N GLY A 498 46.15 -3.78 20.57
CA GLY A 498 46.01 -2.54 21.35
C GLY A 498 47.08 -1.48 21.05
N ARG A 499 48.05 -1.76 20.18
CA ARG A 499 49.27 -0.93 20.07
C ARG A 499 49.12 0.28 19.17
N LYS A 500 48.30 0.22 18.13
CA LYS A 500 48.19 1.27 17.10
C LYS A 500 46.76 1.76 16.95
N TRP A 501 46.60 3.04 16.66
CA TRP A 501 45.36 3.64 16.18
C TRP A 501 45.12 3.27 14.71
N VAL A 502 43.93 2.77 14.41
CA VAL A 502 43.52 2.34 13.06
C VAL A 502 42.78 3.49 12.37
N TYR A 503 43.51 4.25 11.56
CA TYR A 503 42.96 5.39 10.84
C TYR A 503 42.67 5.03 9.37
N ASN A 504 41.40 5.13 8.97
CA ASN A 504 40.91 4.70 7.65
C ASN A 504 40.42 5.87 6.78
N ASP A 505 40.14 5.59 5.50
CA ASP A 505 39.68 6.60 4.53
C ASP A 505 38.36 7.27 4.92
N GLU A 506 37.45 6.54 5.57
CA GLU A 506 36.18 7.10 6.06
C GLU A 506 36.42 8.18 7.13
N LYS A 507 37.22 7.88 8.16
CA LYS A 507 37.58 8.86 9.20
C LYS A 507 38.41 10.01 8.64
N ILE A 508 39.24 9.79 7.61
CA ILE A 508 39.91 10.88 6.88
C ILE A 508 38.89 11.85 6.27
N ASN A 509 37.89 11.32 5.56
CA ASN A 509 36.86 12.15 4.94
C ASN A 509 36.01 12.89 5.98
N PHE A 510 35.69 12.24 7.10
CA PHE A 510 34.99 12.86 8.23
C PHE A 510 35.80 14.00 8.86
N HIS A 511 37.08 13.78 9.21
CA HIS A 511 37.93 14.84 9.77
C HIS A 511 38.15 15.99 8.79
N LEU A 512 38.26 15.72 7.49
CA LEU A 512 38.33 16.77 6.47
C LEU A 512 37.05 17.62 6.45
N ALA A 513 35.88 16.99 6.55
CA ALA A 513 34.61 17.71 6.63
C ALA A 513 34.50 18.51 7.94
N LEU A 514 34.89 17.92 9.07
CA LEU A 514 34.94 18.60 10.37
C LEU A 514 35.82 19.86 10.32
N LEU A 515 37.06 19.70 9.88
CA LEU A 515 38.02 20.81 9.80
C LEU A 515 37.59 21.85 8.77
N ALA A 516 36.91 21.46 7.69
CA ALA A 516 36.31 22.40 6.74
C ALA A 516 35.27 23.29 7.43
N VAL A 517 34.30 22.68 8.13
CA VAL A 517 33.24 23.39 8.85
C VAL A 517 33.82 24.31 9.92
N LEU A 518 34.81 23.82 10.69
CA LEU A 518 35.44 24.61 11.73
C LEU A 518 36.25 25.80 11.18
N TRP A 519 37.03 25.58 10.11
CA TRP A 519 37.94 26.61 9.60
C TRP A 519 37.26 27.63 8.67
N LYS A 520 36.39 27.17 7.78
CA LYS A 520 35.74 28.03 6.78
C LYS A 520 34.41 28.60 7.29
N GLY A 521 33.78 27.97 8.28
CA GLY A 521 32.49 28.35 8.85
C GLY A 521 31.34 27.43 8.42
N GLY A 522 30.11 27.75 8.84
CA GLY A 522 28.90 27.01 8.48
C GLY A 522 28.53 27.02 6.98
N ALA A 523 27.32 26.58 6.66
CA ALA A 523 26.85 26.22 5.30
C ALA A 523 27.03 27.26 4.18
N ASP A 524 27.27 28.54 4.51
CA ASP A 524 27.48 29.63 3.55
C ASP A 524 28.95 29.87 3.19
N SER A 525 29.88 29.10 3.77
CA SER A 525 31.31 29.24 3.52
C SER A 525 31.80 28.37 2.36
N ALA A 526 32.83 28.83 1.65
CA ALA A 526 33.38 28.08 0.53
C ALA A 526 34.02 26.76 1.01
N PRO A 527 33.69 25.61 0.41
CA PRO A 527 34.31 24.34 0.76
C PRO A 527 35.82 24.37 0.53
N LEU A 528 36.56 23.50 1.22
CA LEU A 528 38.00 23.36 1.02
C LEU A 528 38.33 23.18 -0.47
N ASN A 529 39.25 24.00 -0.98
CA ASN A 529 39.74 23.82 -2.33
C ASN A 529 40.61 22.55 -2.43
N LYS A 530 40.92 22.10 -3.66
CA LYS A 530 41.68 20.85 -3.87
C LYS A 530 43.05 20.85 -3.16
N SER A 531 43.73 21.99 -3.12
CA SER A 531 45.03 22.13 -2.47
C SER A 531 44.90 22.08 -0.94
N GLU A 532 43.96 22.83 -0.37
CA GLU A 532 43.68 22.81 1.08
C GLU A 532 43.29 21.41 1.56
N ARG A 533 42.43 20.72 0.82
CA ARG A 533 42.02 19.33 1.13
C ARG A 533 43.22 18.38 1.10
N ALA A 534 44.10 18.49 0.11
CA ALA A 534 45.29 17.63 0.02
C ALA A 534 46.28 17.87 1.17
N ILE A 535 46.49 19.14 1.55
CA ILE A 535 47.38 19.53 2.64
C ILE A 535 46.83 19.04 3.99
N LEU A 536 45.55 19.29 4.28
CA LEU A 536 44.90 18.82 5.52
C LEU A 536 44.89 17.30 5.62
N SER A 537 44.61 16.60 4.51
CA SER A 537 44.66 15.13 4.46
C SER A 537 46.04 14.62 4.84
N ARG A 538 47.10 15.23 4.30
CA ARG A 538 48.47 14.88 4.64
C ARG A 538 48.81 15.14 6.10
N PHE A 539 48.37 16.27 6.68
CA PHE A 539 48.56 16.54 8.10
C PHE A 539 47.88 15.49 8.98
N LEU A 540 46.65 15.10 8.66
CA LEU A 540 45.91 14.06 9.39
C LEU A 540 46.64 12.71 9.30
N ILE A 541 47.07 12.28 8.11
CA ILE A 541 47.80 11.01 7.94
C ILE A 541 49.11 11.03 8.74
N GLN A 542 49.88 12.12 8.66
CA GLN A 542 51.14 12.24 9.40
C GLN A 542 50.92 12.29 10.92
N TYR A 543 49.84 12.91 11.38
CA TYR A 543 49.47 12.95 12.79
C TYR A 543 49.21 11.55 13.36
N TYR A 544 48.38 10.73 12.71
CA TYR A 544 48.17 9.34 13.16
C TYR A 544 49.40 8.45 12.96
N THR A 545 50.27 8.77 12.00
CA THR A 545 51.58 8.11 11.87
C THR A 545 52.45 8.39 13.09
N TYR A 546 52.55 9.66 13.49
CA TYR A 546 53.29 10.11 14.68
C TYR A 546 52.78 9.46 15.98
N LEU A 547 51.45 9.38 16.15
CA LEU A 547 50.84 8.71 17.31
C LEU A 547 51.12 7.19 17.36
N ASN A 548 51.45 6.58 16.23
CA ASN A 548 51.72 5.14 16.11
C ASN A 548 53.22 4.79 16.15
N GLU A 549 54.11 5.76 16.31
CA GLU A 549 55.55 5.54 16.52
C GLU A 549 55.83 4.95 17.92
N GLU A 550 56.93 4.18 18.06
CA GLU A 550 57.29 3.53 19.32
C GLU A 550 57.50 4.57 20.44
N GLY A 551 56.69 4.46 21.51
CA GLY A 551 56.73 5.38 22.66
C GLY A 551 55.57 6.37 22.74
N ASN A 552 54.81 6.57 21.66
CA ASN A 552 53.73 7.58 21.59
C ASN A 552 52.31 6.97 21.67
N ALA A 553 52.19 5.71 22.07
CA ALA A 553 50.95 4.92 21.97
C ALA A 553 49.93 5.20 23.10
N GLY A 554 49.82 6.45 23.58
CA GLY A 554 48.83 6.89 24.57
C GLY A 554 49.31 6.83 26.03
N GLN A 555 50.59 7.09 26.28
CA GLN A 555 51.19 7.11 27.62
C GLN A 555 51.09 8.49 28.30
N THR A 556 50.91 9.57 27.54
CA THR A 556 50.74 10.95 28.04
C THR A 556 49.51 11.65 27.45
N ASP A 557 49.06 12.75 28.05
CA ASP A 557 47.95 13.58 27.54
C ASP A 557 48.19 14.14 26.13
N GLU A 558 49.45 14.21 25.69
CA GLU A 558 49.82 14.65 24.34
C GLU A 558 49.70 13.54 23.27
N GLU A 559 49.54 12.29 23.70
CA GLU A 559 49.55 11.08 22.87
C GLU A 559 48.16 10.46 22.66
N ILE A 560 47.13 11.08 23.24
CA ILE A 560 45.73 10.73 22.98
C ILE A 560 45.24 11.52 21.75
N PRO A 561 44.65 10.86 20.74
CA PRO A 561 44.04 11.54 19.61
C PRO A 561 43.01 12.59 20.07
N GLY A 562 43.05 13.79 19.50
CA GLY A 562 42.16 14.88 19.89
C GLY A 562 42.42 16.16 19.10
N MET A 563 41.48 17.11 19.11
CA MET A 563 41.66 18.38 18.41
C MET A 563 42.90 19.13 18.91
N ALA A 564 43.08 19.21 20.23
CA ALA A 564 44.21 19.91 20.84
C ALA A 564 45.55 19.26 20.51
N SER A 565 45.65 17.92 20.57
CA SER A 565 46.88 17.20 20.22
C SER A 565 47.17 17.26 18.72
N PHE A 566 46.14 17.25 17.85
CA PHE A 566 46.30 17.50 16.41
C PHE A 566 46.86 18.90 16.14
N VAL A 567 46.27 19.95 16.73
CA VAL A 567 46.75 21.33 16.55
C VAL A 567 48.17 21.50 17.08
N ARG A 568 48.51 20.91 18.24
CA ARG A 568 49.89 20.90 18.77
C ARG A 568 50.86 20.22 17.81
N PHE A 569 50.47 19.06 17.25
CA PHE A 569 51.27 18.37 16.25
C PHE A 569 51.52 19.26 15.03
N VAL A 570 50.49 19.88 14.47
CA VAL A 570 50.64 20.76 13.29
C VAL A 570 51.51 21.98 13.61
N ARG A 571 51.36 22.59 14.80
CA ARG A 571 52.24 23.71 15.24
C ARG A 571 53.70 23.29 15.37
N ARG A 572 53.95 22.11 15.95
CA ARG A 572 55.30 21.55 16.06
C ARG A 572 55.88 21.26 14.68
N PHE A 573 55.10 20.61 13.83
CA PHE A 573 55.49 20.29 12.46
C PHE A 573 55.82 21.55 11.66
N ASP A 574 54.97 22.57 11.73
CA ASP A 574 55.19 23.87 11.10
C ASP A 574 56.50 24.52 11.56
N ARG A 575 56.71 24.60 12.89
CA ARG A 575 57.94 25.15 13.46
C ARG A 575 59.17 24.37 13.00
N ASP A 576 59.11 23.04 13.01
CA ASP A 576 60.22 22.18 12.61
C ASP A 576 60.54 22.36 11.10
N MET A 577 59.51 22.55 10.27
CA MET A 577 59.66 22.82 8.82
C MET A 577 60.15 24.24 8.51
N GLN A 578 59.81 25.23 9.36
CA GLN A 578 60.24 26.62 9.23
C GLN A 578 61.64 26.88 9.80
N ALA A 579 62.08 26.10 10.79
CA ALA A 579 63.40 26.24 11.39
C ALA A 579 64.51 26.09 10.36
N THR A 580 65.72 26.54 10.69
CA THR A 580 66.94 26.17 9.96
C THR A 580 67.63 25.10 10.79
N PRO A 581 67.86 23.88 10.28
CA PRO A 581 68.46 22.84 11.08
C PRO A 581 69.93 23.18 11.36
N ALA A 582 70.39 22.94 12.59
CA ALA A 582 71.79 23.17 12.98
C ALA A 582 72.76 22.17 12.33
N THR A 583 72.23 21.02 11.89
CA THR A 583 72.94 19.91 11.20
C THR A 583 72.01 19.30 10.16
N ALA A 584 72.53 18.76 9.06
CA ALA A 584 71.70 18.11 8.03
C ALA A 584 70.85 16.98 8.64
N ASP A 585 69.52 17.13 8.60
CA ASP A 585 68.55 16.20 9.19
C ASP A 585 67.78 15.40 8.12
N GLY A 586 68.19 15.52 6.85
CA GLY A 586 67.60 14.82 5.71
C GLY A 586 66.22 15.34 5.30
N LYS A 587 65.76 16.47 5.82
CA LYS A 587 64.43 17.03 5.55
C LYS A 587 64.44 18.22 4.58
N GLU A 588 65.54 18.53 3.88
CA GLU A 588 65.61 19.71 3.01
C GLU A 588 64.53 19.72 1.91
N GLU A 589 64.31 18.58 1.24
CA GLU A 589 63.27 18.45 0.21
C GLU A 589 61.86 18.62 0.80
N MET A 590 61.63 18.04 1.99
CA MET A 590 60.35 18.15 2.70
C MET A 590 60.06 19.60 3.11
N ARG A 591 61.06 20.34 3.60
CA ARG A 591 60.93 21.77 3.93
C ARG A 591 60.65 22.63 2.70
N SER A 592 61.29 22.32 1.57
CA SER A 592 61.07 23.01 0.29
C SER A 592 59.64 22.78 -0.22
N GLN A 593 59.16 21.53 -0.18
CA GLN A 593 57.79 21.20 -0.55
C GLN A 593 56.78 21.84 0.40
N TYR A 594 57.03 21.80 1.71
CA TYR A 594 56.18 22.42 2.72
C TYR A 594 55.99 23.93 2.47
N LYS A 595 57.07 24.66 2.18
CA LYS A 595 57.01 26.10 1.86
C LYS A 595 56.12 26.38 0.64
N LYS A 596 56.18 25.53 -0.40
CA LYS A 596 55.29 25.64 -1.57
C LYS A 596 53.84 25.36 -1.17
N ASP A 597 53.61 24.33 -0.37
CA ASP A 597 52.25 23.95 0.04
C ASP A 597 51.59 25.04 0.90
N MET A 598 52.34 25.69 1.79
CA MET A 598 51.84 26.80 2.62
C MET A 598 51.50 28.06 1.79
N SER A 599 51.92 28.17 0.53
CA SER A 599 51.43 29.22 -0.37
C SER A 599 49.96 29.03 -0.77
N TYR A 600 49.42 27.83 -0.59
CA TYR A 600 48.04 27.46 -0.88
C TYR A 600 47.18 27.25 0.38
N PHE A 601 47.75 27.45 1.57
CA PHE A 601 47.10 27.17 2.85
C PHE A 601 47.48 28.21 3.91
N ASP A 602 46.50 29.00 4.37
CA ASP A 602 46.72 29.99 5.43
C ASP A 602 46.77 29.32 6.81
N ILE A 603 47.96 28.89 7.20
CA ILE A 603 48.19 28.19 8.48
C ILE A 603 47.96 29.10 9.69
N HIS A 604 48.17 30.41 9.56
CA HIS A 604 47.96 31.36 10.65
C HIS A 604 46.48 31.55 10.93
N GLN A 605 45.67 31.73 9.88
CA GLN A 605 44.21 31.76 9.99
C GLN A 605 43.67 30.43 10.54
N PHE A 606 44.18 29.29 10.06
CA PHE A 606 43.78 27.97 10.53
C PHE A 606 43.99 27.82 12.05
N PHE A 607 45.18 28.19 12.54
CA PHE A 607 45.48 28.17 13.98
C PHE A 607 44.65 29.15 14.79
N LEU A 608 44.34 30.33 14.25
CA LEU A 608 43.53 31.34 14.92
C LEU A 608 42.10 30.84 15.14
N VAL A 609 41.52 30.19 14.13
CA VAL A 609 40.14 29.71 14.17
C VAL A 609 40.03 28.47 15.08
N LEU A 610 40.95 27.50 14.93
CA LEU A 610 40.94 26.31 15.77
C LEU A 610 41.30 26.58 17.23
N ALA A 611 41.93 27.71 17.55
CA ALA A 611 42.24 28.08 18.94
C ALA A 611 41.00 28.11 19.85
N GLN A 612 39.81 28.35 19.29
CA GLN A 612 38.55 28.31 20.05
C GLN A 612 38.19 26.90 20.54
N PHE A 613 38.72 25.85 19.91
CA PHE A 613 38.45 24.43 20.21
C PHE A 613 39.63 23.71 20.86
N THR A 614 40.67 24.46 21.26
CA THR A 614 41.87 23.95 21.96
C THR A 614 42.01 24.62 23.33
N GLU A 615 43.09 24.32 24.05
CA GLU A 615 43.37 24.81 25.42
C GLU A 615 43.11 26.32 25.61
N GLY A 616 42.22 26.66 26.55
CA GLY A 616 41.82 28.04 26.85
C GLY A 616 40.80 28.65 25.88
N GLY A 617 40.34 27.87 24.90
CA GLY A 617 39.31 28.25 23.93
C GLY A 617 37.88 28.08 24.47
N ARG A 618 36.94 28.84 23.88
CA ARG A 618 35.52 28.84 24.29
C ARG A 618 34.85 27.46 24.20
N TYR A 619 35.28 26.62 23.26
CA TYR A 619 34.70 25.31 22.93
C TYR A 619 35.67 24.15 23.21
N GLU A 620 36.69 24.35 24.06
CA GLU A 620 37.72 23.35 24.39
C GLU A 620 37.12 21.99 24.76
N LYS A 621 36.07 21.96 25.59
CA LYS A 621 35.48 20.72 26.09
C LYS A 621 34.68 19.92 25.05
N VAL A 622 34.29 20.54 23.93
CA VAL A 622 33.38 19.91 22.94
C VAL A 622 34.07 18.82 22.13
N LEU A 623 35.36 18.98 21.79
CA LEU A 623 36.10 18.14 20.82
C LEU A 623 37.31 17.39 21.41
N ASN A 624 37.51 17.44 22.73
CA ASN A 624 38.70 16.92 23.40
C ASN A 624 38.37 15.93 24.53
N ALA A 625 37.20 15.28 24.48
CA ALA A 625 36.83 14.25 25.44
C ALA A 625 37.88 13.12 25.48
N ARG A 626 38.20 12.57 26.65
CA ARG A 626 39.19 11.49 26.78
C ARG A 626 38.61 10.10 26.55
N GLN A 627 37.30 9.97 26.64
CA GLN A 627 36.57 8.71 26.50
C GLN A 627 35.29 8.98 25.71
N ASP A 628 34.85 7.99 24.94
CA ASP A 628 33.53 8.04 24.30
C ASP A 628 32.45 8.00 25.38
N VAL A 629 31.39 8.79 25.21
CA VAL A 629 30.19 8.65 26.02
C VAL A 629 29.63 7.25 25.77
N GLU A 630 29.44 6.45 26.83
CA GLU A 630 28.96 5.07 26.72
C GLU A 630 27.45 5.03 26.44
N LEU A 631 27.08 5.40 25.20
CA LEU A 631 25.71 5.40 24.71
C LEU A 631 25.22 4.02 24.29
N SER A 632 26.11 3.01 24.28
CA SER A 632 25.77 1.68 23.78
C SER A 632 24.70 0.95 24.59
N GLU A 633 24.60 1.24 25.88
CA GLU A 633 23.68 0.56 26.79
C GLU A 633 22.21 0.97 26.57
N HIS A 634 21.98 2.15 25.99
CA HIS A 634 20.65 2.69 25.80
C HIS A 634 20.13 2.51 24.37
N ARG A 635 18.88 2.04 24.26
CA ARG A 635 18.22 1.82 22.96
C ARG A 635 17.46 3.04 22.45
N LEU A 636 17.06 3.97 23.31
CA LEU A 636 16.36 5.20 22.92
C LEU A 636 17.12 6.40 23.47
N ILE A 637 17.70 7.20 22.57
CA ILE A 637 18.52 8.37 22.90
C ILE A 637 17.98 9.59 22.16
N CYS A 638 17.97 10.76 22.82
CA CYS A 638 17.58 12.03 22.22
C CYS A 638 18.63 13.10 22.50
N PHE A 639 19.09 13.78 21.45
CA PHE A 639 19.94 14.95 21.53
C PHE A 639 19.09 16.20 21.25
N ASP A 640 18.97 17.09 22.23
CA ASP A 640 18.25 18.34 22.12
C ASP A 640 19.20 19.51 21.84
N LEU A 641 19.05 20.07 20.64
CA LEU A 641 19.86 21.14 20.08
C LEU A 641 19.17 22.51 20.15
N ALA A 642 18.05 22.65 20.86
CA ALA A 642 17.29 23.89 20.93
C ALA A 642 18.14 25.09 21.38
N LYS A 643 19.02 24.90 22.36
CA LYS A 643 19.92 25.94 22.89
C LYS A 643 21.05 26.36 21.95
N VAL A 644 21.50 25.46 21.07
CA VAL A 644 22.61 25.71 20.12
C VAL A 644 22.15 26.15 18.75
N LYS A 645 20.86 25.99 18.43
CA LYS A 645 20.29 26.38 17.14
C LYS A 645 20.61 27.83 16.74
N ALA A 646 20.71 28.73 17.72
CA ALA A 646 21.00 30.14 17.49
C ALA A 646 22.50 30.44 17.26
N ASP A 647 23.38 29.48 17.53
CA ASP A 647 24.83 29.62 17.32
C ASP A 647 25.21 29.04 15.94
N PRO A 648 25.48 29.89 14.94
CA PRO A 648 25.74 29.46 13.58
C PRO A 648 27.09 28.73 13.40
N ASP A 649 28.02 28.90 14.35
CA ASP A 649 29.35 28.29 14.29
C ASP A 649 29.33 26.91 14.94
N LEU A 650 28.60 26.76 16.04
CA LEU A 650 28.59 25.55 16.85
C LEU A 650 27.53 24.53 16.41
N TYR A 651 26.36 24.98 15.94
CA TYR A 651 25.29 24.08 15.51
C TYR A 651 25.72 23.06 14.43
N PRO A 652 26.41 23.47 13.33
CA PRO A 652 26.84 22.53 12.30
C PRO A 652 27.83 21.49 12.84
N VAL A 653 28.71 21.90 13.76
CA VAL A 653 29.71 21.03 14.40
C VAL A 653 29.00 19.99 15.26
N VAL A 654 28.13 20.43 16.17
CA VAL A 654 27.40 19.54 17.08
C VAL A 654 26.51 18.55 16.31
N ALA A 655 25.77 19.02 15.30
CA ALA A 655 24.93 18.16 14.48
C ALA A 655 25.74 17.08 13.75
N MET A 656 26.92 17.44 13.23
CA MET A 656 27.79 16.50 12.54
C MET A 656 28.43 15.47 13.49
N LEU A 657 28.83 15.89 14.69
CA LEU A 657 29.34 14.96 15.73
C LEU A 657 28.27 13.96 16.16
N ILE A 658 27.05 14.41 16.40
CA ILE A 658 25.94 13.53 16.78
C ILE A 658 25.62 12.54 15.65
N THR A 659 25.67 13.00 14.40
CA THR A 659 25.46 12.12 13.24
C THR A 659 26.53 11.04 13.16
N GLU A 660 27.81 11.38 13.34
CA GLU A 660 28.90 10.41 13.35
C GLU A 660 28.76 9.41 14.50
N LEU A 661 28.47 9.90 15.70
CA LEU A 661 28.22 9.07 16.87
C LEU A 661 27.05 8.11 16.65
N SER A 662 26.00 8.58 15.98
CA SER A 662 24.84 7.77 15.61
C SER A 662 25.25 6.63 14.68
N LEU A 663 26.05 6.94 13.64
CA LEU A 663 26.55 5.96 12.69
C LEU A 663 27.46 4.92 13.36
N ASP A 664 28.37 5.36 14.22
CA ASP A 664 29.26 4.46 14.96
C ASP A 664 28.49 3.54 15.91
N LEU A 665 27.41 4.05 16.53
CA LEU A 665 26.52 3.23 17.36
C LEU A 665 25.80 2.15 16.54
N PHE A 666 25.26 2.49 15.37
CA PHE A 666 24.62 1.50 14.48
C PHE A 666 25.62 0.48 13.93
N ARG A 667 26.85 0.88 13.61
CA ARG A 667 27.93 -0.04 13.18
C ARG A 667 28.33 -1.02 14.27
N LYS A 668 28.33 -0.61 15.54
CA LYS A 668 28.64 -1.47 16.69
C LYS A 668 27.58 -2.56 16.90
N PHE A 669 26.33 -2.28 16.51
CA PHE A 669 25.21 -3.20 16.67
C PHE A 669 24.49 -3.46 15.33
N PRO A 670 25.15 -4.10 14.36
CA PRO A 670 24.55 -4.38 13.06
C PRO A 670 23.39 -5.39 13.15
N ASP A 671 23.44 -6.25 14.18
CA ASP A 671 22.43 -7.26 14.49
C ASP A 671 21.40 -6.79 15.54
N ASP A 672 21.56 -5.61 16.16
CA ASP A 672 20.48 -5.07 16.97
C ASP A 672 19.28 -4.87 16.06
N ILE A 673 18.11 -5.25 16.59
CA ILE A 673 16.81 -5.14 15.94
C ILE A 673 16.63 -3.73 15.37
N THR A 674 17.02 -3.54 14.11
CA THR A 674 16.40 -2.57 13.22
C THR A 674 15.03 -3.12 12.83
N TRP A 675 14.91 -4.47 12.74
CA TRP A 675 13.67 -5.27 12.72
C TRP A 675 13.81 -6.69 13.28
N THR A 676 12.72 -7.21 13.85
CA THR A 676 12.53 -8.63 14.20
C THR A 676 12.45 -9.46 12.91
N LYS A 677 13.34 -10.44 12.73
CA LYS A 677 13.09 -11.55 11.79
C LYS A 677 11.74 -12.19 12.17
N PRO A 678 10.84 -12.45 11.22
CA PRO A 678 9.71 -13.32 11.50
C PRO A 678 10.28 -14.68 11.95
N GLY A 679 9.86 -15.14 13.13
CA GLY A 679 9.88 -16.58 13.38
C GLY A 679 9.05 -17.27 12.29
N PRO A 680 9.31 -18.56 11.98
CA PRO A 680 8.55 -19.27 10.96
C PRO A 680 7.10 -19.45 11.45
N CYS A 681 6.23 -18.50 11.09
CA CYS A 681 4.79 -18.68 11.20
C CYS A 681 4.30 -19.29 9.90
N PHE A 682 3.76 -20.51 10.05
CA PHE A 682 3.13 -21.31 9.01
C PHE A 682 2.05 -20.51 8.26
N PRO A 683 1.83 -20.81 6.96
CA PRO A 683 0.69 -20.26 6.24
C PRO A 683 -0.60 -20.82 6.85
N ALA A 684 -1.46 -19.94 7.37
CA ALA A 684 -2.84 -20.29 7.62
C ALA A 684 -3.58 -20.18 6.29
N VAL A 685 -3.97 -21.37 5.79
CA VAL A 685 -4.88 -21.64 4.68
C VAL A 685 -6.24 -20.99 4.92
#